data_AF-A0A0M9ZTC6-F1
#
_entry.id   AF-A0A0M9ZTC6-F1
#
_cell.length_a   1.000
_cell.length_b   1.000
_cell.length_c   1.000
_cell.angle_alpha   90.00
_cell.angle_beta   90.00
_cell.angle_gamma   90.00
#
_symmetry.space_group_name_H-M   'P 1'
#
loop_
_entity.id
_entity.type
_entity.pdbx_description
1 polymer ?
#
loop_
_entity_poly.entity_id
_entity_poly.type
_entity_poly.pdbx_seq_one_letter_code
_entity_poly.pdbx_strand_id
1 'polypeptide(L)'
;VRPEIVGGHSIGELTAAYVAGVWSLEDAARLVAARGQLMQSLPEGGAMLAVQAAEADVLPLLEGLGERAGVAAVNGPAQVVLSGDRAVLEGLEQTLRGEGRKVRWLKVSHAFHSPLMDPVLDDFRKVAGGLTYQEPKLPVVSNVTGELAESAQLTDPEYWVRHVREAVRFHDGLTTLTAQGVSTLLELGPDAVLTAMAHDTVTDPAAQAGLVGALRKDRPEADTFLTALATAYVRGVEVDWAPLYAPAEARRRVDLPTYAFQRSRYWPRAASGLAGAVGDMSATGLASAEHPLLGAAVPLADADGYLFTGRLSVATHPWLADHAVAGRVLLPGTAFVELAIRAGDEVGCGVLEELTLAAPLVLPERGAVQLQLGVGAADEDGRRSVALHSREEREERGDYAGDGSWTAHASGVLSDGTPTAGFRLAEWPPRDAAEVDVQGLYRHLTELGFAYGEAFQGLRGAWRRGDEVFAEVALPEEQHENAESFRLHPALLDAALHVLGLGVLRGDAAAEGGAADGARLPFAWSGVSLHATGASALRVRLAPAGNDAVSLTVADGLGEPVATVDSLVFRPVEVDRLRSGDLGDSMFHVEWRRQSVDAAADPVPFAVLGAAVEAGEEAPAAVVWSAERSSGADGAGLARPKAVSAALAEALAVVQGWLADERFADARLAVVTRGAVAVGAGAASPDPAAAAVAGLVRSAQSEHPGRFVLVDVAAGSGVTGVADSDLAAALASGEPEVGVRDGAVWVPRLARVAAAVSDEDVAPWGSGTVLVTGAFGGLGRVVVRHLAERHGVQDLLLVSRRGLEATGAAELQEELAQLGARATVAACDVADRDALAALLEESGAELSAVVHVAGVLDDGVVTSLTPERLATVLRP
;
A
#
# COMPACT_ATOMS: atom_id res chain seq x y z
N VAL A 1 -17.62 -38.54 -19.55
CA VAL A 1 -18.86 -38.01 -20.19
C VAL A 1 -19.94 -39.07 -20.07
N ARG A 2 -21.16 -38.68 -19.72
CA ARG A 2 -22.34 -39.56 -19.70
C ARG A 2 -23.42 -38.95 -20.60
N PRO A 3 -24.05 -39.73 -21.50
CA PRO A 3 -25.13 -39.20 -22.34
C PRO A 3 -26.43 -39.06 -21.54
N GLU A 4 -27.20 -38.03 -21.85
CA GLU A 4 -28.55 -37.80 -21.29
C GLU A 4 -29.63 -38.41 -22.18
N ILE A 5 -29.43 -38.34 -23.50
CA ILE A 5 -30.29 -38.94 -24.52
C ILE A 5 -29.38 -39.63 -25.53
N VAL A 6 -29.79 -40.79 -26.03
CA VAL A 6 -29.05 -41.52 -27.07
C VAL A 6 -29.92 -41.71 -28.31
N GLY A 7 -29.28 -41.78 -29.45
CA GLY A 7 -29.91 -42.05 -30.74
C GLY A 7 -28.87 -42.65 -31.67
N GLY A 8 -29.31 -43.13 -32.82
CA GLY A 8 -28.42 -43.77 -33.77
C GLY A 8 -28.79 -43.52 -35.21
N HIS A 9 -28.13 -44.28 -36.09
CA HIS A 9 -28.51 -44.40 -37.49
C HIS A 9 -28.34 -45.85 -37.87
N SER A 10 -29.44 -46.54 -38.18
CA SER A 10 -29.43 -47.97 -38.47
C SER A 10 -28.75 -48.76 -37.34
N ILE A 11 -27.61 -49.41 -37.60
CA ILE A 11 -26.83 -50.16 -36.61
C ILE A 11 -26.42 -49.33 -35.39
N GLY A 12 -26.31 -48.01 -35.53
CA GLY A 12 -26.06 -47.11 -34.41
C GLY A 12 -27.13 -47.17 -33.32
N GLU A 13 -28.40 -47.46 -33.66
CA GLU A 13 -29.46 -47.54 -32.66
C GLU A 13 -29.36 -48.80 -31.78
N LEU A 14 -28.85 -49.91 -32.33
CA LEU A 14 -28.53 -51.11 -31.52
C LEU A 14 -27.48 -50.76 -30.46
N THR A 15 -26.50 -49.93 -30.83
CA THR A 15 -25.49 -49.43 -29.89
C THR A 15 -26.10 -48.45 -28.89
N ALA A 16 -26.97 -47.55 -29.32
CA ALA A 16 -27.70 -46.63 -28.45
C ALA A 16 -28.56 -47.38 -27.41
N ALA A 17 -29.29 -48.41 -27.83
CA ALA A 17 -30.09 -49.24 -26.94
C ALA A 17 -29.22 -50.04 -25.94
N TYR A 18 -28.06 -50.55 -26.36
CA TYR A 18 -27.08 -51.13 -25.44
C TYR A 18 -26.59 -50.10 -24.40
N VAL A 19 -26.24 -48.89 -24.82
CA VAL A 19 -25.81 -47.81 -23.91
C VAL A 19 -26.94 -47.39 -22.96
N ALA A 20 -28.19 -47.38 -23.43
CA ALA A 20 -29.37 -47.18 -22.61
C ALA A 20 -29.66 -48.36 -21.66
N GLY A 21 -28.96 -49.49 -21.81
CA GLY A 21 -29.07 -50.64 -20.92
C GLY A 21 -30.16 -51.64 -21.31
N VAL A 22 -30.70 -51.59 -22.53
CA VAL A 22 -31.74 -52.52 -23.02
C VAL A 22 -31.23 -53.97 -23.04
N TRP A 23 -29.93 -54.16 -23.27
CA TRP A 23 -29.30 -55.48 -23.34
C TRP A 23 -27.98 -55.55 -22.58
N SER A 24 -27.56 -56.77 -22.27
CA SER A 24 -26.16 -57.07 -21.97
C SER A 24 -25.28 -56.86 -23.22
N LEU A 25 -23.96 -56.71 -23.04
CA LEU A 25 -23.04 -56.61 -24.18
C LEU A 25 -23.08 -57.88 -25.05
N GLU A 26 -23.26 -59.04 -24.42
CA GLU A 26 -23.36 -60.33 -25.12
C GLU A 26 -24.60 -60.40 -26.02
N ASP A 27 -25.76 -60.01 -25.49
CA ASP A 27 -27.02 -60.01 -26.27
C ASP A 27 -26.99 -58.96 -27.39
N ALA A 28 -26.46 -57.75 -27.12
CA ALA A 28 -26.29 -56.73 -28.14
C ALA A 28 -25.35 -57.21 -29.26
N ALA A 29 -24.21 -57.82 -28.90
CA ALA A 29 -23.27 -58.39 -29.87
C ALA A 29 -23.89 -59.55 -30.66
N ARG A 30 -24.68 -60.41 -30.00
CA ARG A 30 -25.41 -61.51 -30.65
C ARG A 30 -26.40 -60.99 -31.68
N LEU A 31 -27.18 -59.96 -31.34
CA LEU A 31 -28.13 -59.34 -32.27
C LEU A 31 -27.44 -58.69 -33.46
N VAL A 32 -26.36 -57.95 -33.23
CA VAL A 32 -25.55 -57.32 -34.29
C VAL A 32 -24.90 -58.37 -35.20
N ALA A 33 -24.33 -59.43 -34.63
CA ALA A 33 -23.72 -60.51 -35.39
C ALA A 33 -24.75 -61.26 -36.25
N ALA A 34 -25.91 -61.59 -35.66
CA ALA A 34 -27.01 -62.23 -36.38
C ALA A 34 -27.54 -61.33 -37.51
N ARG A 35 -27.72 -60.03 -37.24
CA ARG A 35 -28.11 -59.05 -38.26
C ARG A 35 -27.15 -59.08 -39.44
N GLY A 36 -25.85 -58.99 -39.18
CA GLY A 36 -24.82 -59.03 -40.22
C GLY A 36 -24.81 -60.33 -41.03
N GLN A 37 -24.88 -61.48 -40.36
CA GLN A 37 -24.92 -62.80 -41.00
C GLN A 37 -26.16 -62.99 -41.88
N LEU A 38 -27.34 -62.63 -41.35
CA LEU A 38 -28.60 -62.75 -42.07
C LEU A 38 -28.64 -61.80 -43.26
N MET A 39 -28.23 -60.54 -43.08
CA MET A 39 -28.10 -59.60 -44.19
C MET A 39 -27.12 -60.06 -45.27
N GLN A 40 -26.06 -60.78 -44.91
CA GLN A 40 -25.10 -61.34 -45.87
C GLN A 40 -25.65 -62.56 -46.63
N SER A 41 -26.64 -63.24 -46.06
CA SER A 41 -27.29 -64.42 -46.67
C SER A 41 -28.35 -64.08 -47.73
N LEU A 42 -28.70 -62.80 -47.85
CA LEU A 42 -29.68 -62.32 -48.81
C LEU A 42 -29.20 -62.50 -50.26
N PRO A 43 -30.12 -62.63 -51.22
CA PRO A 43 -29.76 -62.66 -52.64
C PRO A 43 -29.04 -61.39 -53.10
N GLU A 44 -28.07 -61.54 -54.01
CA GLU A 44 -27.45 -60.42 -54.71
C GLU A 44 -28.47 -59.68 -55.58
N GLY A 45 -28.18 -58.41 -55.91
CA GLY A 45 -29.03 -57.58 -56.79
C GLY A 45 -29.77 -56.43 -56.10
N GLY A 46 -29.64 -56.30 -54.78
CA GLY A 46 -30.05 -55.11 -54.05
C GLY A 46 -29.02 -53.97 -54.14
N ALA A 47 -29.48 -52.72 -54.19
CA ALA A 47 -28.63 -51.54 -54.17
C ALA A 47 -29.25 -50.40 -53.35
N MET A 48 -28.45 -49.36 -53.09
CA MET A 48 -28.92 -48.15 -52.43
C MET A 48 -28.44 -46.89 -53.16
N LEU A 49 -29.32 -45.90 -53.30
CA LEU A 49 -29.12 -44.66 -54.04
C LEU A 49 -29.39 -43.46 -53.13
N ALA A 50 -28.37 -42.66 -52.83
CA ALA A 50 -28.54 -41.38 -52.15
C ALA A 50 -29.03 -40.32 -53.14
N VAL A 51 -30.07 -39.57 -52.76
CA VAL A 51 -30.77 -38.59 -53.59
C VAL A 51 -30.86 -37.26 -52.87
N GLN A 52 -30.50 -36.16 -53.54
CA GLN A 52 -30.68 -34.80 -53.04
C GLN A 52 -32.13 -34.33 -53.31
N ALA A 53 -33.08 -34.85 -52.54
CA ALA A 53 -34.50 -34.50 -52.61
C ALA A 53 -35.16 -34.66 -51.23
N ALA A 54 -36.30 -34.00 -51.02
CA ALA A 54 -37.13 -34.23 -49.85
C ALA A 54 -37.89 -35.57 -49.99
N GLU A 55 -38.30 -36.16 -48.87
CA GLU A 55 -39.07 -37.41 -48.89
C GLU A 55 -40.37 -37.29 -49.71
N ALA A 56 -41.09 -36.18 -49.53
CA ALA A 56 -42.33 -35.92 -50.25
C ALA A 56 -42.16 -35.87 -51.78
N ASP A 57 -40.96 -35.53 -52.28
CA ASP A 57 -40.67 -35.49 -53.71
C ASP A 57 -40.41 -36.89 -54.29
N VAL A 58 -39.93 -37.85 -53.48
CA VAL A 58 -39.56 -39.19 -53.95
C VAL A 58 -40.66 -40.23 -53.74
N LEU A 59 -41.55 -40.03 -52.77
CA LEU A 59 -42.66 -40.96 -52.50
C LEU A 59 -43.55 -41.22 -53.73
N PRO A 60 -43.95 -40.21 -54.53
CA PRO A 60 -44.75 -40.44 -55.74
C PRO A 60 -44.04 -41.33 -56.78
N LEU A 61 -42.71 -41.28 -56.83
CA LEU A 61 -41.92 -42.09 -57.75
C LEU A 61 -41.83 -43.57 -57.33
N LEU A 62 -42.17 -43.87 -56.08
CA LEU A 62 -42.18 -45.22 -55.52
C LEU A 62 -43.57 -45.88 -55.55
N GLU A 63 -44.60 -45.15 -55.99
CA GLU A 63 -45.96 -45.70 -56.10
C GLU A 63 -45.98 -46.92 -57.03
N GLY A 64 -46.52 -48.04 -56.53
CA GLY A 64 -46.55 -49.32 -57.25
C GLY A 64 -45.22 -50.11 -57.24
N LEU A 65 -44.16 -49.57 -56.63
CA LEU A 65 -42.84 -50.24 -56.49
C LEU A 65 -42.56 -50.76 -55.08
N GLY A 66 -43.52 -50.65 -54.15
CA GLY A 66 -43.33 -50.90 -52.71
C GLY A 66 -42.88 -52.32 -52.32
N GLU A 67 -43.00 -53.30 -53.21
CA GLU A 67 -42.48 -54.67 -53.01
C GLU A 67 -41.02 -54.85 -53.48
N ARG A 68 -40.48 -53.86 -54.20
CA ARG A 68 -39.17 -53.93 -54.86
C ARG A 68 -38.22 -52.82 -54.45
N ALA A 69 -38.73 -51.66 -54.04
CA ALA A 69 -37.94 -50.53 -53.58
C ALA A 69 -38.71 -49.67 -52.57
N GLY A 70 -37.98 -48.96 -51.71
CA GLY A 70 -38.53 -48.02 -50.74
C GLY A 70 -37.52 -46.97 -50.32
N VAL A 71 -37.92 -46.12 -49.37
CA VAL A 71 -37.03 -45.20 -48.68
C VAL A 71 -36.32 -45.98 -47.57
N ALA A 72 -34.98 -46.01 -47.60
CA ALA A 72 -34.16 -46.60 -46.55
C ALA A 72 -33.84 -45.64 -45.42
N ALA A 73 -33.70 -44.36 -45.72
CA ALA A 73 -33.36 -43.35 -44.73
C ALA A 73 -33.76 -41.94 -45.18
N VAL A 74 -34.22 -41.14 -44.23
CA VAL A 74 -34.40 -39.69 -44.35
C VAL A 74 -33.32 -39.04 -43.49
N ASN A 75 -32.23 -38.62 -44.13
CA ASN A 75 -31.02 -38.13 -43.45
C ASN A 75 -31.02 -36.61 -43.22
N GLY A 76 -31.81 -35.88 -43.99
CA GLY A 76 -31.97 -34.44 -43.87
C GLY A 76 -33.17 -33.93 -44.69
N PRO A 77 -33.47 -32.62 -44.64
CA PRO A 77 -34.66 -32.04 -45.26
C PRO A 77 -34.69 -32.19 -46.79
N ALA A 78 -33.52 -32.32 -47.42
CA ALA A 78 -33.37 -32.58 -48.85
C ALA A 78 -32.37 -33.71 -49.14
N GLN A 79 -32.30 -34.70 -48.25
CA GLN A 79 -31.38 -35.83 -48.36
C GLN A 79 -32.05 -37.15 -47.94
N VAL A 80 -32.39 -37.97 -48.94
CA VAL A 80 -32.99 -39.30 -48.74
C VAL A 80 -32.15 -40.38 -49.38
N VAL A 81 -32.30 -41.62 -48.90
CA VAL A 81 -31.67 -42.80 -49.48
C VAL A 81 -32.77 -43.76 -49.92
N LEU A 82 -32.75 -44.15 -51.20
CA LEU A 82 -33.61 -45.19 -51.74
C LEU A 82 -32.89 -46.53 -51.68
N SER A 83 -33.61 -47.61 -51.42
CA SER A 83 -33.09 -48.98 -51.34
C SER A 83 -34.04 -49.95 -52.03
N GLY A 84 -33.49 -50.91 -52.77
CA GLY A 84 -34.30 -51.91 -53.46
C GLY A 84 -33.55 -52.63 -54.57
N ASP A 85 -34.32 -53.21 -55.49
CA ASP A 85 -33.83 -53.85 -56.71
C ASP A 85 -33.00 -52.86 -57.55
N ARG A 86 -31.80 -53.29 -57.95
CA ARG A 86 -30.85 -52.47 -58.71
C ARG A 86 -31.45 -51.90 -59.99
N ALA A 87 -32.18 -52.70 -60.76
CA ALA A 87 -32.76 -52.27 -62.03
C ALA A 87 -33.90 -51.25 -61.83
N VAL A 88 -34.66 -51.39 -60.75
CA VAL A 88 -35.68 -50.39 -60.36
C VAL A 88 -35.01 -49.06 -60.01
N LEU A 89 -33.97 -49.09 -59.18
CA LEU A 89 -33.25 -47.88 -58.77
C LEU A 89 -32.51 -47.20 -59.93
N GLU A 90 -32.03 -47.95 -60.93
CA GLU A 90 -31.44 -47.38 -62.17
C GLU A 90 -32.49 -46.60 -63.00
N GLY A 91 -33.72 -47.08 -63.05
CA GLY A 91 -34.83 -46.34 -63.66
C GLY A 91 -35.13 -45.03 -62.91
N LEU A 92 -35.19 -45.10 -61.57
CA LEU A 92 -35.39 -43.92 -60.72
C LEU A 92 -34.24 -42.92 -60.84
N GLU A 93 -32.99 -43.38 -60.93
CA GLU A 93 -31.82 -42.53 -61.17
C GLU A 93 -31.98 -41.73 -62.48
N GLN A 94 -32.44 -42.35 -63.57
CA GLN A 94 -32.65 -41.65 -64.84
C GLN A 94 -33.71 -40.55 -64.72
N THR A 95 -34.85 -40.86 -64.09
CA THR A 95 -35.92 -39.89 -63.83
C THR A 95 -35.40 -38.72 -63.00
N LEU A 96 -34.78 -39.00 -61.85
CA LEU A 96 -34.26 -37.99 -60.93
C LEU A 96 -33.17 -37.12 -61.56
N ARG A 97 -32.27 -37.70 -62.37
CA ARG A 97 -31.27 -36.92 -63.13
C ARG A 97 -31.92 -36.06 -64.21
N GLY A 98 -32.98 -36.54 -64.87
CA GLY A 98 -33.78 -35.79 -65.83
C GLY A 98 -34.45 -34.56 -65.21
N GLU A 99 -34.84 -34.65 -63.94
CA GLU A 99 -35.35 -33.54 -63.12
C GLU A 99 -34.26 -32.64 -62.53
N GLY A 100 -32.99 -32.88 -62.86
CA GLY A 100 -31.84 -32.10 -62.38
C GLY A 100 -31.40 -32.42 -60.94
N ARG A 101 -31.91 -33.49 -60.33
CA ARG A 101 -31.53 -33.91 -58.97
C ARG A 101 -30.15 -34.57 -58.95
N LYS A 102 -29.36 -34.29 -57.92
CA LYS A 102 -28.09 -35.00 -57.69
C LYS A 102 -28.35 -36.36 -57.05
N VAL A 103 -27.75 -37.40 -57.62
CA VAL A 103 -27.84 -38.77 -57.10
C VAL A 103 -26.48 -39.46 -57.09
N ARG A 104 -26.28 -40.33 -56.08
CA ARG A 104 -25.02 -41.05 -55.83
C ARG A 104 -25.29 -42.46 -55.34
N TRP A 105 -24.73 -43.46 -56.03
CA TRP A 105 -24.76 -44.85 -55.57
C TRP A 105 -23.94 -45.04 -54.30
N LEU A 106 -24.50 -45.73 -53.31
CA LEU A 106 -23.79 -46.12 -52.09
C LEU A 106 -23.04 -47.44 -52.30
N LYS A 107 -21.83 -47.54 -51.75
CA LYS A 107 -21.02 -48.77 -51.80
C LYS A 107 -21.50 -49.75 -50.73
N VAL A 108 -22.56 -50.47 -51.04
CA VAL A 108 -23.16 -51.50 -50.18
C VAL A 108 -23.36 -52.79 -50.98
N SER A 109 -23.37 -53.93 -50.29
CA SER A 109 -23.58 -55.25 -50.93
C SER A 109 -25.05 -55.61 -51.12
N HIS A 110 -25.96 -55.01 -50.33
CA HIS A 110 -27.39 -55.32 -50.34
C HIS A 110 -28.24 -54.05 -50.10
N ALA A 111 -29.54 -54.14 -50.37
CA ALA A 111 -30.51 -53.06 -50.19
C ALA A 111 -31.07 -53.03 -48.76
N PHE A 112 -30.32 -52.50 -47.79
CA PHE A 112 -30.77 -52.40 -46.40
C PHE A 112 -32.01 -51.50 -46.25
N HIS A 113 -32.84 -51.75 -45.22
CA HIS A 113 -34.06 -50.98 -44.95
C HIS A 113 -35.01 -50.94 -46.16
N SER A 114 -35.33 -52.12 -46.70
CA SER A 114 -36.12 -52.28 -47.91
C SER A 114 -36.92 -53.58 -47.90
N PRO A 115 -37.91 -53.75 -48.79
CA PRO A 115 -38.63 -55.01 -48.99
C PRO A 115 -37.71 -56.23 -49.20
N LEU A 116 -36.50 -56.02 -49.70
CA LEU A 116 -35.54 -57.10 -49.88
C LEU A 116 -34.98 -57.67 -48.57
N MET A 117 -35.32 -57.09 -47.41
CA MET A 117 -35.02 -57.68 -46.09
C MET A 117 -36.03 -58.75 -45.68
N ASP A 118 -37.23 -58.77 -46.26
CA ASP A 118 -38.33 -59.65 -45.87
C ASP A 118 -37.94 -61.14 -45.73
N PRO A 119 -37.09 -61.73 -46.63
CA PRO A 119 -36.71 -63.13 -46.54
C PRO A 119 -36.00 -63.54 -45.24
N VAL A 120 -35.36 -62.60 -44.54
CA VAL A 120 -34.58 -62.89 -43.33
C VAL A 120 -35.26 -62.44 -42.04
N LEU A 121 -36.43 -61.79 -42.13
CA LEU A 121 -37.11 -61.24 -40.95
C LEU A 121 -37.57 -62.32 -39.96
N ASP A 122 -38.01 -63.48 -40.45
CA ASP A 122 -38.45 -64.59 -39.58
C ASP A 122 -37.29 -65.17 -38.76
N ASP A 123 -36.11 -65.31 -39.36
CA ASP A 123 -34.92 -65.80 -38.66
C ASP A 123 -34.34 -64.73 -37.74
N PHE A 124 -34.38 -63.46 -38.14
CA PHE A 124 -34.01 -62.35 -37.27
C PHE A 124 -34.93 -62.25 -36.05
N ARG A 125 -36.24 -62.44 -36.24
CA ARG A 125 -37.25 -62.49 -35.16
C ARG A 125 -36.95 -63.59 -34.15
N LYS A 126 -36.56 -64.79 -34.59
CA LYS A 126 -36.18 -65.88 -33.67
C LYS A 126 -34.99 -65.49 -32.80
N VAL A 127 -34.01 -64.77 -33.36
CA VAL A 127 -32.86 -64.28 -32.59
C VAL A 127 -33.30 -63.21 -31.61
N ALA A 128 -34.02 -62.17 -32.08
CA ALA A 128 -34.49 -61.08 -31.24
C ALA A 128 -35.38 -61.57 -30.08
N GLY A 129 -36.32 -62.48 -30.35
CA GLY A 129 -37.20 -63.08 -29.33
C GLY A 129 -36.48 -63.98 -28.32
N GLY A 130 -35.23 -64.36 -28.59
CA GLY A 130 -34.39 -65.15 -27.69
C GLY A 130 -33.45 -64.32 -26.80
N LEU A 131 -33.49 -62.99 -26.88
CA LEU A 131 -32.66 -62.08 -26.08
C LEU A 131 -33.37 -61.71 -24.77
N THR A 132 -32.57 -61.27 -23.79
CA THR A 132 -33.11 -60.73 -22.54
C THR A 132 -33.15 -59.20 -22.60
N TYR A 133 -34.35 -58.64 -22.48
CA TYR A 133 -34.56 -57.19 -22.51
C TYR A 133 -34.66 -56.61 -21.10
N GLN A 134 -34.08 -55.44 -20.92
CA GLN A 134 -34.24 -54.61 -19.73
C GLN A 134 -34.86 -53.27 -20.11
N GLU A 135 -35.54 -52.65 -19.15
CA GLU A 135 -36.06 -51.30 -19.31
C GLU A 135 -34.90 -50.30 -19.55
N PRO A 136 -34.99 -49.45 -20.58
CA PRO A 136 -33.97 -48.45 -20.87
C PRO A 136 -33.82 -47.46 -19.69
N LYS A 137 -32.58 -47.21 -19.30
CA LYS A 137 -32.18 -46.25 -18.26
C LYS A 137 -31.95 -44.84 -18.81
N LEU A 138 -31.90 -44.70 -20.13
CA LEU A 138 -31.74 -43.44 -20.84
C LEU A 138 -32.82 -43.34 -21.93
N PRO A 139 -33.38 -42.14 -22.16
CA PRO A 139 -34.21 -41.88 -23.34
C PRO A 139 -33.48 -42.23 -24.63
N VAL A 140 -34.16 -42.94 -25.53
CA VAL A 140 -33.63 -43.34 -26.84
C VAL A 140 -34.51 -42.74 -27.92
N VAL A 141 -33.92 -42.10 -28.92
CA VAL A 141 -34.63 -41.68 -30.13
C VAL A 141 -34.69 -42.85 -31.10
N SER A 142 -35.91 -43.24 -31.46
CA SER A 142 -36.20 -44.36 -32.35
C SER A 142 -35.87 -44.01 -33.80
N ASN A 143 -35.14 -44.87 -34.51
CA ASN A 143 -34.96 -44.67 -35.96
C ASN A 143 -36.23 -44.97 -36.75
N VAL A 144 -37.19 -45.69 -36.19
CA VAL A 144 -38.41 -46.08 -36.92
C VAL A 144 -39.42 -44.94 -36.92
N THR A 145 -39.52 -44.22 -35.80
CA THR A 145 -40.53 -43.16 -35.61
C THR A 145 -39.93 -41.76 -35.68
N GLY A 146 -38.63 -41.60 -35.38
CA GLY A 146 -37.98 -40.29 -35.27
C GLY A 146 -38.29 -39.56 -33.96
N GLU A 147 -39.04 -40.19 -33.04
CA GLU A 147 -39.46 -39.65 -31.76
C GLU A 147 -38.77 -40.39 -30.59
N LEU A 148 -38.94 -39.92 -29.36
CA LEU A 148 -38.50 -40.66 -28.16
C LEU A 148 -39.26 -41.98 -28.06
N ALA A 149 -38.55 -43.09 -28.00
CA ALA A 149 -39.12 -44.42 -27.89
C ALA A 149 -39.69 -44.66 -26.49
N GLU A 150 -40.86 -45.28 -26.44
CA GLU A 150 -41.41 -45.81 -25.19
C GLU A 150 -40.64 -47.07 -24.77
N SER A 151 -40.51 -47.28 -23.46
CA SER A 151 -39.86 -48.46 -22.86
C SER A 151 -40.39 -49.78 -23.48
N ALA A 152 -41.72 -49.88 -23.60
CA ALA A 152 -42.39 -51.05 -24.19
C ALA A 152 -41.98 -51.32 -25.65
N GLN A 153 -41.70 -50.27 -26.44
CA GLN A 153 -41.26 -50.43 -27.83
C GLN A 153 -39.86 -51.04 -27.90
N LEU A 154 -38.90 -50.54 -27.11
CA LEU A 154 -37.52 -51.03 -27.16
C LEU A 154 -37.36 -52.44 -26.58
N THR A 155 -38.25 -52.83 -25.65
CA THR A 155 -38.29 -54.18 -25.07
C THR A 155 -39.07 -55.20 -25.92
N ASP A 156 -39.68 -54.77 -27.03
CA ASP A 156 -40.41 -55.66 -27.93
C ASP A 156 -39.49 -56.17 -29.07
N PRO A 157 -39.27 -57.48 -29.21
CA PRO A 157 -38.55 -58.05 -30.34
C PRO A 157 -39.06 -57.60 -31.72
N GLU A 158 -40.36 -57.37 -31.89
CA GLU A 158 -40.93 -56.94 -33.17
C GLU A 158 -40.52 -55.52 -33.55
N TYR A 159 -40.19 -54.65 -32.59
CA TYR A 159 -39.59 -53.35 -32.89
C TYR A 159 -38.28 -53.51 -33.65
N TRP A 160 -37.43 -54.44 -33.23
CA TRP A 160 -36.13 -54.66 -33.84
C TRP A 160 -36.23 -55.31 -35.23
N VAL A 161 -37.24 -56.15 -35.44
CA VAL A 161 -37.56 -56.72 -36.76
C VAL A 161 -38.00 -55.61 -37.72
N ARG A 162 -38.89 -54.71 -37.28
CA ARG A 162 -39.27 -53.51 -38.04
C ARG A 162 -38.07 -52.61 -38.31
N HIS A 163 -37.22 -52.36 -37.31
CA HIS A 163 -36.03 -51.51 -37.42
C HIS A 163 -35.03 -51.98 -38.50
N VAL A 164 -34.94 -53.29 -38.79
CA VAL A 164 -34.09 -53.80 -39.89
C VAL A 164 -34.69 -53.52 -41.28
N ARG A 165 -36.01 -53.33 -41.35
CA ARG A 165 -36.82 -53.30 -42.58
C ARG A 165 -37.31 -51.91 -42.96
N GLU A 166 -37.69 -51.09 -41.99
CA GLU A 166 -38.31 -49.79 -42.17
C GLU A 166 -37.28 -48.66 -42.32
N ALA A 167 -37.72 -47.50 -42.81
CA ALA A 167 -36.86 -46.37 -43.08
C ALA A 167 -36.26 -45.77 -41.79
N VAL A 168 -34.98 -45.40 -41.83
CA VAL A 168 -34.31 -44.66 -40.75
C VAL A 168 -34.72 -43.17 -40.78
N ARG A 169 -35.51 -42.74 -39.80
CA ARG A 169 -35.99 -41.36 -39.57
C ARG A 169 -34.94 -40.47 -38.88
N PHE A 170 -33.72 -40.42 -39.41
CA PHE A 170 -32.61 -39.69 -38.77
C PHE A 170 -32.84 -38.17 -38.67
N HIS A 171 -33.38 -37.56 -39.73
CA HIS A 171 -33.73 -36.14 -39.75
C HIS A 171 -34.76 -35.77 -38.67
N ASP A 172 -35.81 -36.58 -38.54
CA ASP A 172 -36.84 -36.39 -37.53
C ASP A 172 -36.26 -36.60 -36.12
N GLY A 173 -35.39 -37.60 -35.97
CA GLY A 173 -34.67 -37.84 -34.71
C GLY A 173 -33.80 -36.66 -34.26
N LEU A 174 -33.07 -36.01 -35.18
CA LEU A 174 -32.33 -34.78 -34.90
C LEU A 174 -33.24 -33.62 -34.52
N THR A 175 -34.41 -33.51 -35.18
CA THR A 175 -35.41 -32.50 -34.86
C THR A 175 -35.97 -32.72 -33.44
N THR A 176 -36.24 -33.96 -33.07
CA THR A 176 -36.64 -34.37 -31.72
C THR A 176 -35.56 -34.03 -30.69
N LEU A 177 -34.30 -34.36 -30.95
CA LEU A 177 -33.17 -34.03 -30.05
C LEU A 177 -33.06 -32.52 -29.84
N THR A 178 -33.20 -31.73 -30.90
CA THR A 178 -33.19 -30.27 -30.83
C THR A 178 -34.36 -29.75 -30.01
N ALA A 179 -35.58 -30.30 -30.20
CA ALA A 179 -36.77 -29.92 -29.45
C ALA A 179 -36.69 -30.29 -27.96
N GLN A 180 -35.93 -31.35 -27.62
CA GLN A 180 -35.61 -31.72 -26.24
C GLN A 180 -34.51 -30.85 -25.60
N GLY A 181 -33.99 -29.84 -26.32
CA GLY A 181 -32.99 -28.92 -25.81
C GLY A 181 -31.55 -29.45 -25.85
N VAL A 182 -31.29 -30.52 -26.61
CA VAL A 182 -29.93 -31.08 -26.74
C VAL A 182 -29.05 -30.09 -27.48
N SER A 183 -27.99 -29.62 -26.79
CA SER A 183 -27.08 -28.58 -27.31
C SER A 183 -25.73 -29.11 -27.77
N THR A 184 -25.38 -30.36 -27.45
CA THR A 184 -24.13 -31.01 -27.85
C THR A 184 -24.40 -32.47 -28.21
N LEU A 185 -24.08 -32.85 -29.44
CA LEU A 185 -24.24 -34.20 -30.00
C LEU A 185 -22.85 -34.78 -30.28
N LEU A 186 -22.49 -35.83 -29.53
CA LEU A 186 -21.25 -36.56 -29.72
C LEU A 186 -21.48 -37.80 -30.58
N GLU A 187 -20.97 -37.81 -31.81
CA GLU A 187 -21.03 -38.98 -32.69
C GLU A 187 -19.96 -39.99 -32.31
N LEU A 188 -20.41 -41.18 -31.90
CA LEU A 188 -19.56 -42.34 -31.63
C LEU A 188 -19.54 -43.25 -32.86
N GLY A 189 -18.43 -43.22 -33.58
CA GLY A 189 -18.21 -44.04 -34.77
C GLY A 189 -16.77 -43.92 -35.24
N PRO A 190 -16.35 -44.74 -36.23
CA PRO A 190 -14.98 -44.72 -36.76
C PRO A 190 -14.66 -43.49 -37.64
N ASP A 191 -15.67 -42.67 -37.94
CA ASP A 191 -15.58 -41.41 -38.69
C ASP A 191 -16.75 -40.50 -38.25
N ALA A 192 -16.82 -39.27 -38.75
CA ALA A 192 -17.91 -38.34 -38.43
C ALA A 192 -18.86 -38.09 -39.61
N VAL A 193 -19.62 -39.12 -39.96
CA VAL A 193 -20.58 -39.12 -41.07
C VAL A 193 -21.90 -38.51 -40.62
N LEU A 194 -22.39 -38.86 -39.43
CA LEU A 194 -23.64 -38.34 -38.87
C LEU A 194 -23.52 -36.85 -38.55
N THR A 195 -22.36 -36.41 -38.07
CA THR A 195 -21.99 -35.01 -37.83
C THR A 195 -22.14 -34.21 -39.12
N ALA A 196 -21.61 -34.73 -40.24
CA ALA A 196 -21.72 -34.08 -41.54
C ALA A 196 -23.17 -34.03 -42.05
N MET A 197 -23.96 -35.08 -41.85
CA MET A 197 -25.39 -35.08 -42.23
C MET A 197 -26.23 -34.16 -41.34
N ALA A 198 -25.90 -34.05 -40.06
CA ALA A 198 -26.61 -33.19 -39.11
C ALA A 198 -26.47 -31.70 -39.43
N HIS A 199 -25.39 -31.27 -40.08
CA HIS A 199 -25.22 -29.88 -40.54
C HIS A 199 -26.31 -29.42 -41.51
N ASP A 200 -26.91 -30.34 -42.29
CA ASP A 200 -28.00 -30.02 -43.22
C ASP A 200 -29.35 -29.85 -42.49
N THR A 201 -29.46 -30.34 -41.25
CA THR A 201 -30.68 -30.26 -40.43
C THR A 201 -30.59 -29.15 -39.39
N VAL A 202 -29.45 -29.03 -38.70
CA VAL A 202 -29.18 -28.00 -37.70
C VAL A 202 -28.56 -26.81 -38.42
N THR A 203 -29.34 -25.75 -38.65
CA THR A 203 -28.90 -24.58 -39.44
C THR A 203 -28.39 -23.41 -38.60
N ASP A 204 -28.71 -23.36 -37.31
CA ASP A 204 -28.18 -22.35 -36.39
C ASP A 204 -26.68 -22.56 -36.16
N PRO A 205 -25.81 -21.56 -36.42
CA PRO A 205 -24.37 -21.71 -36.25
C PRO A 205 -23.93 -22.10 -34.83
N ALA A 206 -24.63 -21.63 -33.80
CA ALA A 206 -24.27 -21.95 -32.41
C ALA A 206 -24.60 -23.41 -32.04
N ALA A 207 -25.73 -23.92 -32.54
CA ALA A 207 -26.11 -25.32 -32.44
C ALA A 207 -25.20 -26.24 -33.30
N GLN A 208 -24.81 -25.82 -34.50
CA GLN A 208 -23.88 -26.56 -35.36
C GLN A 208 -22.51 -26.79 -34.71
N ALA A 209 -22.01 -25.81 -33.94
CA ALA A 209 -20.78 -25.96 -33.19
C ALA A 209 -20.85 -27.06 -32.10
N GLY A 210 -22.05 -27.59 -31.81
CA GLY A 210 -22.30 -28.69 -30.89
C GLY A 210 -22.30 -30.07 -31.53
N LEU A 211 -22.12 -30.16 -32.86
CA LEU A 211 -21.98 -31.41 -33.57
C LEU A 211 -20.51 -31.85 -33.51
N VAL A 212 -20.21 -32.90 -32.74
CA VAL A 212 -18.83 -33.32 -32.44
C VAL A 212 -18.62 -34.77 -32.85
N GLY A 213 -17.71 -35.00 -33.79
CA GLY A 213 -17.25 -36.34 -34.15
C GLY A 213 -16.15 -36.84 -33.20
N ALA A 214 -16.35 -38.01 -32.57
CA ALA A 214 -15.35 -38.58 -31.67
C ALA A 214 -14.08 -39.06 -32.41
N LEU A 215 -14.23 -39.55 -33.64
CA LEU A 215 -13.13 -40.00 -34.50
C LEU A 215 -13.31 -39.47 -35.93
N ARG A 216 -12.20 -39.46 -36.67
CA ARG A 216 -12.13 -39.07 -38.07
C ARG A 216 -11.22 -40.05 -38.79
N LYS A 217 -11.64 -40.46 -39.99
CA LYS A 217 -10.79 -41.27 -40.85
C LYS A 217 -9.49 -40.53 -41.17
N ASP A 218 -8.39 -41.27 -41.26
CA ASP A 218 -7.05 -40.76 -41.61
C ASP A 218 -6.47 -39.73 -40.62
N ARG A 219 -6.95 -39.74 -39.36
CA ARG A 219 -6.44 -38.92 -38.25
C ARG A 219 -6.04 -39.78 -37.06
N PRO A 220 -5.07 -39.37 -36.22
CA PRO A 220 -4.74 -40.07 -35.00
C PRO A 220 -5.95 -40.15 -34.06
N GLU A 221 -6.32 -41.36 -33.62
CA GLU A 221 -7.51 -41.59 -32.80
C GLU A 221 -7.43 -40.86 -31.45
N ALA A 222 -6.27 -40.91 -30.78
CA ALA A 222 -6.06 -40.25 -29.50
C ALA A 222 -6.27 -38.73 -29.58
N ASP A 223 -5.66 -38.08 -30.57
CA ASP A 223 -5.78 -36.63 -30.77
C ASP A 223 -7.22 -36.24 -31.10
N THR A 224 -7.87 -37.00 -31.97
CA THR A 224 -9.25 -36.71 -32.41
C THR A 224 -10.23 -36.89 -31.25
N PHE A 225 -10.08 -37.96 -30.48
CA PHE A 225 -10.93 -38.23 -29.32
C PHE A 225 -10.72 -37.21 -28.19
N LEU A 226 -9.47 -36.87 -27.87
CA LEU A 226 -9.18 -35.84 -26.87
C LEU A 226 -9.68 -34.46 -27.31
N THR A 227 -9.56 -34.14 -28.61
CA THR A 227 -10.12 -32.91 -29.17
C THR A 227 -11.65 -32.90 -29.04
N ALA A 228 -12.33 -34.00 -29.35
CA ALA A 228 -13.78 -34.12 -29.20
C ALA A 228 -14.23 -33.92 -27.73
N LEU A 229 -13.52 -34.51 -26.77
CA LEU A 229 -13.77 -34.30 -25.34
C LEU A 229 -13.50 -32.84 -24.92
N ALA A 230 -12.44 -32.21 -25.43
CA ALA A 230 -12.14 -30.81 -25.16
C ALA A 230 -13.22 -29.87 -25.75
N THR A 231 -13.70 -30.16 -26.97
CA THR A 231 -14.81 -29.42 -27.58
C THR A 231 -16.09 -29.55 -26.74
N ALA A 232 -16.42 -30.75 -26.27
CA ALA A 232 -17.54 -30.95 -25.36
C ALA A 232 -17.36 -30.17 -24.04
N TYR A 233 -16.16 -30.20 -23.44
CA TYR A 233 -15.83 -29.49 -22.21
C TYR A 233 -15.98 -27.97 -22.34
N VAL A 234 -15.46 -27.37 -23.41
CA VAL A 234 -15.57 -25.92 -23.68
C VAL A 234 -17.02 -25.50 -23.91
N ARG A 235 -17.88 -26.42 -24.39
CA ARG A 235 -19.33 -26.20 -24.51
C ARG A 235 -20.11 -26.42 -23.22
N GLY A 236 -19.43 -26.72 -22.11
CA GLY A 236 -20.05 -26.88 -20.79
C GLY A 236 -20.45 -28.31 -20.43
N VAL A 237 -20.09 -29.31 -21.24
CA VAL A 237 -20.29 -30.72 -20.87
C VAL A 237 -19.28 -31.12 -19.80
N GLU A 238 -19.75 -31.74 -18.71
CA GLU A 238 -18.86 -32.24 -17.67
C GLU A 238 -18.03 -33.43 -18.17
N VAL A 239 -16.70 -33.26 -18.17
CA VAL A 239 -15.74 -34.30 -18.55
C VAL A 239 -14.91 -34.66 -17.32
N ASP A 240 -15.06 -35.90 -16.85
CA ASP A 240 -14.13 -36.48 -15.88
C ASP A 240 -12.82 -36.87 -16.58
N TRP A 241 -11.77 -36.09 -16.31
CA TRP A 241 -10.43 -36.31 -16.84
C TRP A 241 -9.59 -37.27 -15.99
N ALA A 242 -10.05 -37.65 -14.78
CA ALA A 242 -9.26 -38.48 -13.87
C ALA A 242 -8.81 -39.82 -14.48
N PRO A 243 -9.64 -40.55 -15.26
CA PRO A 243 -9.22 -41.80 -15.90
C PRO A 243 -8.04 -41.63 -16.88
N LEU A 244 -7.95 -40.48 -17.55
CA LEU A 244 -6.83 -40.18 -18.47
C LEU A 244 -5.49 -40.09 -17.73
N TYR A 245 -5.53 -39.65 -16.47
CA TYR A 245 -4.35 -39.41 -15.63
C TYR A 245 -4.00 -40.54 -14.67
N ALA A 246 -4.71 -41.68 -14.72
CA ALA A 246 -4.46 -42.82 -13.84
C ALA A 246 -3.22 -43.65 -14.26
N PRO A 247 -2.49 -44.26 -13.29
CA PRO A 247 -2.56 -43.99 -11.85
C PRO A 247 -1.93 -42.63 -11.54
N ALA A 248 -2.65 -41.80 -10.76
CA ALA A 248 -2.27 -40.42 -10.47
C ALA A 248 -0.92 -40.31 -9.75
N GLU A 249 -0.52 -41.36 -9.05
CA GLU A 249 0.73 -41.49 -8.28
C GLU A 249 2.00 -41.43 -9.13
N ALA A 250 1.91 -41.79 -10.43
CA ALA A 250 3.05 -41.82 -11.33
C ALA A 250 3.28 -40.50 -12.10
N ARG A 251 2.43 -39.49 -11.93
CA ARG A 251 2.42 -38.28 -12.77
C ARG A 251 2.66 -37.02 -11.94
N ARG A 252 3.69 -36.25 -12.31
CA ARG A 252 3.99 -34.94 -11.70
C ARG A 252 2.94 -33.92 -12.14
N ARG A 253 2.18 -33.36 -11.19
CA ARG A 253 1.37 -32.16 -11.43
C ARG A 253 2.29 -30.94 -11.50
N VAL A 254 2.05 -30.06 -12.45
CA VAL A 254 2.77 -28.80 -12.63
C VAL A 254 1.76 -27.68 -12.46
N ASP A 255 2.08 -26.71 -11.61
CA ASP A 255 1.25 -25.51 -11.46
C ASP A 255 1.33 -24.69 -12.75
N LEU A 256 0.17 -24.42 -13.34
CA LEU A 256 0.04 -23.49 -14.44
C LEU A 256 -0.28 -22.09 -13.86
N PRO A 257 0.05 -21.01 -14.59
CA PRO A 257 -0.43 -19.68 -14.23
C PRO A 257 -1.94 -19.71 -13.96
N THR A 258 -2.36 -19.06 -12.87
CA THR A 258 -3.77 -19.01 -12.46
C THR A 258 -4.61 -18.24 -13.48
N TYR A 259 -5.95 -18.25 -13.29
CA TYR A 259 -6.90 -17.50 -14.12
C TYR A 259 -6.41 -16.09 -14.40
N ALA A 260 -6.29 -15.74 -15.69
CA ALA A 260 -5.96 -14.41 -16.13
C ALA A 260 -7.19 -13.52 -15.94
N PHE A 261 -7.40 -13.04 -14.70
CA PHE A 261 -8.47 -12.09 -14.39
C PHE A 261 -8.43 -10.95 -15.40
N GLN A 262 -9.56 -10.66 -16.04
CA GLN A 262 -9.77 -9.39 -16.72
C GLN A 262 -9.67 -8.33 -15.61
N ARG A 263 -8.49 -7.71 -15.47
CA ARG A 263 -8.11 -6.80 -14.37
C ARG A 263 -8.85 -5.45 -14.45
N SER A 264 -10.12 -5.50 -14.83
CA SER A 264 -11.05 -4.39 -14.85
C SER A 264 -11.51 -4.12 -13.43
N ARG A 265 -11.44 -2.85 -13.03
CA ARG A 265 -11.79 -2.40 -11.68
C ARG A 265 -13.31 -2.26 -11.56
N TYR A 266 -13.97 -3.19 -10.86
CA TYR A 266 -15.41 -3.18 -10.60
C TYR A 266 -15.77 -3.05 -9.11
N TRP A 267 -14.96 -2.30 -8.36
CA TRP A 267 -15.37 -1.85 -7.04
C TRP A 267 -16.46 -0.78 -7.20
N PRO A 268 -17.48 -0.72 -6.32
CA PRO A 268 -18.30 0.46 -6.22
C PRO A 268 -17.33 1.62 -6.06
N ARG A 269 -17.24 2.49 -7.08
CA ARG A 269 -16.69 3.82 -6.85
C ARG A 269 -17.64 4.39 -5.81
N ALA A 270 -17.22 4.42 -4.54
CA ALA A 270 -17.83 5.33 -3.58
C ALA A 270 -17.87 6.64 -4.33
N ALA A 271 -19.07 7.12 -4.65
CA ALA A 271 -19.26 8.12 -5.69
C ALA A 271 -18.15 9.16 -5.56
N SER A 272 -17.18 9.10 -6.47
CA SER A 272 -16.15 10.11 -6.61
C SER A 272 -16.80 11.27 -7.38
N GLY A 273 -18.00 11.66 -6.94
CA GLY A 273 -18.42 13.03 -6.95
C GLY A 273 -18.09 13.50 -5.54
N LEU A 274 -17.23 14.49 -5.44
CA LEU A 274 -16.87 15.18 -4.20
C LEU A 274 -18.09 15.82 -3.49
N ALA A 275 -19.28 15.71 -4.09
CA ALA A 275 -20.59 16.02 -3.53
C ALA A 275 -21.29 14.85 -2.80
N GLY A 276 -20.82 13.60 -2.90
CA GLY A 276 -21.53 12.42 -2.38
C GLY A 276 -21.03 11.86 -1.05
N ALA A 277 -19.75 12.09 -0.71
CA ALA A 277 -19.17 11.70 0.59
C ALA A 277 -19.35 12.79 1.67
N VAL A 278 -19.59 14.02 1.22
CA VAL A 278 -20.05 15.11 2.07
C VAL A 278 -21.57 14.94 2.19
N GLY A 279 -22.03 14.14 3.16
CA GLY A 279 -23.44 14.18 3.54
C GLY A 279 -23.80 15.65 3.78
N ASP A 280 -24.96 16.10 3.28
CA ASP A 280 -25.43 17.48 3.34
C ASP A 280 -25.00 18.20 4.64
N MET A 281 -23.88 18.94 4.60
CA MET A 281 -23.28 19.54 5.81
C MET A 281 -24.23 20.54 6.45
N SER A 282 -25.23 21.01 5.69
CA SER A 282 -26.29 21.88 6.19
C SER A 282 -27.08 21.23 7.33
N ALA A 283 -27.21 19.90 7.34
CA ALA A 283 -27.84 19.15 8.43
C ALA A 283 -27.07 19.27 9.76
N THR A 284 -25.77 19.58 9.70
CA THR A 284 -24.90 19.85 10.86
C THR A 284 -24.64 21.34 11.09
N GLY A 285 -25.28 22.23 10.33
CA GLY A 285 -25.11 23.69 10.42
C GLY A 285 -23.80 24.22 9.83
N LEU A 286 -23.08 23.41 9.04
CA LEU A 286 -21.81 23.79 8.40
C LEU A 286 -22.02 24.02 6.90
N ALA A 287 -21.30 24.99 6.32
CA ALA A 287 -21.33 25.23 4.88
C ALA A 287 -20.37 24.29 4.16
N SER A 288 -20.72 23.85 2.94
CA SER A 288 -19.82 23.12 2.06
C SER A 288 -18.66 24.03 1.63
N ALA A 289 -17.44 23.52 1.62
CA ALA A 289 -16.29 24.24 1.07
C ALA A 289 -16.24 24.20 -0.47
N GLU A 290 -17.12 23.44 -1.14
CA GLU A 290 -17.17 23.29 -2.60
C GLU A 290 -15.80 22.98 -3.22
N HIS A 291 -15.02 22.12 -2.57
CA HIS A 291 -13.65 21.82 -3.02
C HIS A 291 -13.27 20.35 -2.75
N PRO A 292 -12.53 19.68 -3.66
CA PRO A 292 -12.22 18.26 -3.55
C PRO A 292 -11.48 17.83 -2.27
N LEU A 293 -10.69 18.74 -1.72
CA LEU A 293 -9.83 18.48 -0.55
C LEU A 293 -10.37 19.11 0.75
N LEU A 294 -11.50 19.85 0.69
CA LEU A 294 -12.12 20.50 1.84
C LEU A 294 -13.59 20.09 1.95
N GLY A 295 -14.01 19.62 3.12
CA GLY A 295 -15.39 19.21 3.36
C GLY A 295 -16.29 20.34 3.83
N ALA A 296 -15.77 21.26 4.64
CA ALA A 296 -16.57 22.33 5.26
C ALA A 296 -15.81 23.66 5.36
N ALA A 297 -16.57 24.75 5.33
CA ALA A 297 -16.13 26.10 5.59
C ALA A 297 -16.93 26.68 6.78
N VAL A 298 -16.22 27.26 7.76
CA VAL A 298 -16.80 27.75 9.01
C VAL A 298 -16.37 29.19 9.24
N PRO A 299 -17.28 30.18 9.15
CA PRO A 299 -16.97 31.53 9.58
C PRO A 299 -16.80 31.55 11.10
N LEU A 300 -15.76 32.22 11.59
CA LEU A 300 -15.52 32.40 13.02
C LEU A 300 -16.47 33.47 13.57
N ALA A 301 -17.12 33.20 14.71
CA ALA A 301 -18.14 34.10 15.24
C ALA A 301 -17.55 35.33 15.97
N ASP A 302 -16.34 35.19 16.48
CA ASP A 302 -15.60 36.18 17.27
C ASP A 302 -14.51 36.91 16.48
N ALA A 303 -14.26 36.49 15.24
CA ALA A 303 -13.26 37.06 14.34
C ALA A 303 -13.80 37.14 12.90
N ASP A 304 -13.39 38.15 12.14
CA ASP A 304 -13.64 38.22 10.69
C ASP A 304 -12.74 37.21 9.93
N GLY A 305 -12.78 35.93 10.31
CA GLY A 305 -11.92 34.88 9.80
C GLY A 305 -12.70 33.62 9.45
N TYR A 306 -12.04 32.70 8.75
CA TYR A 306 -12.62 31.44 8.29
C TYR A 306 -11.77 30.26 8.71
N LEU A 307 -12.43 29.14 9.00
CA LEU A 307 -11.79 27.84 9.19
C LEU A 307 -12.37 26.85 8.17
N PHE A 308 -11.51 26.29 7.32
CA PHE A 308 -11.87 25.18 6.45
C PHE A 308 -11.35 23.88 7.04
N THR A 309 -12.14 22.81 6.90
CA THR A 309 -11.76 21.48 7.37
C THR A 309 -11.82 20.47 6.24
N GLY A 310 -10.85 19.56 6.19
CA GLY A 310 -10.78 18.48 5.19
C GLY A 310 -10.34 17.16 5.81
N ARG A 311 -10.50 16.08 5.04
CA ARG A 311 -10.00 14.75 5.39
C ARG A 311 -9.33 14.15 4.16
N LEU A 312 -8.03 13.87 4.25
CA LEU A 312 -7.24 13.36 3.14
C LEU A 312 -6.86 11.91 3.39
N SER A 313 -7.10 11.06 2.40
CA SER A 313 -6.73 9.65 2.42
C SER A 313 -6.45 9.19 1.00
N VAL A 314 -5.44 8.33 0.82
CA VAL A 314 -5.20 7.66 -0.46
C VAL A 314 -6.37 6.75 -0.88
N ALA A 315 -7.23 6.35 0.07
CA ALA A 315 -8.44 5.57 -0.25
C ALA A 315 -9.53 6.43 -0.91
N THR A 316 -9.68 7.70 -0.50
CA THR A 316 -10.70 8.63 -1.02
C THR A 316 -10.18 9.49 -2.17
N HIS A 317 -8.86 9.75 -2.20
CA HIS A 317 -8.17 10.54 -3.21
C HIS A 317 -7.01 9.74 -3.81
N PRO A 318 -7.26 8.70 -4.63
CA PRO A 318 -6.23 7.75 -5.06
C PRO A 318 -5.08 8.37 -5.83
N TRP A 319 -5.33 9.46 -6.57
CA TRP A 319 -4.30 10.19 -7.31
C TRP A 319 -3.22 10.78 -6.40
N LEU A 320 -3.49 11.02 -5.11
CA LEU A 320 -2.47 11.48 -4.17
C LEU A 320 -1.36 10.45 -3.95
N ALA A 321 -1.66 9.15 -4.10
CA ALA A 321 -0.66 8.09 -3.97
C ALA A 321 0.43 8.15 -5.05
N ASP A 322 0.14 8.81 -6.18
CA ASP A 322 1.08 9.00 -7.28
C ASP A 322 2.12 10.09 -7.01
N HIS A 323 2.03 10.81 -5.88
CA HIS A 323 3.06 11.77 -5.46
C HIS A 323 3.93 11.20 -4.34
N ALA A 324 4.78 10.22 -4.71
CA ALA A 324 5.68 9.57 -3.77
C ALA A 324 7.11 10.15 -3.87
N VAL A 325 7.66 10.59 -2.73
CA VAL A 325 9.02 11.11 -2.61
C VAL A 325 9.74 10.34 -1.51
N ALA A 326 10.94 9.84 -1.79
CA ALA A 326 11.74 9.02 -0.89
C ALA A 326 11.01 7.77 -0.35
N GLY A 327 10.03 7.24 -1.10
CA GLY A 327 9.19 6.10 -0.69
C GLY A 327 8.02 6.46 0.23
N ARG A 328 7.69 7.75 0.39
CA ARG A 328 6.55 8.24 1.20
C ARG A 328 5.59 9.02 0.32
N VAL A 329 4.29 8.85 0.54
CA VAL A 329 3.25 9.65 -0.15
C VAL A 329 3.20 11.03 0.51
N LEU A 330 3.54 12.08 -0.25
CA LEU A 330 3.50 13.46 0.23
C LEU A 330 2.37 14.21 -0.47
N LEU A 331 1.67 15.07 0.26
CA LEU A 331 0.82 16.07 -0.38
C LEU A 331 1.72 17.04 -1.19
N PRO A 332 1.51 17.22 -2.51
CA PRO A 332 2.37 18.08 -3.31
C PRO A 332 2.27 19.54 -2.87
N GLY A 333 3.37 20.29 -3.04
CA GLY A 333 3.40 21.73 -2.74
C GLY A 333 2.29 22.52 -3.43
N THR A 334 1.94 22.11 -4.65
CA THR A 334 0.86 22.70 -5.46
C THR A 334 -0.53 22.52 -4.87
N ALA A 335 -0.76 21.49 -4.05
CA ALA A 335 -2.04 21.32 -3.36
C ALA A 335 -2.22 22.33 -2.22
N PHE A 336 -1.13 22.77 -1.56
CA PHE A 336 -1.22 23.85 -0.58
C PHE A 336 -1.60 25.18 -1.22
N VAL A 337 -1.04 25.45 -2.41
CA VAL A 337 -1.39 26.64 -3.21
C VAL A 337 -2.87 26.61 -3.62
N GLU A 338 -3.34 25.48 -4.16
CA GLU A 338 -4.75 25.27 -4.52
C GLU A 338 -5.70 25.53 -3.33
N LEU A 339 -5.37 24.97 -2.16
CA LEU A 339 -6.13 25.15 -0.93
C LEU A 339 -6.15 26.62 -0.47
N ALA A 340 -5.01 27.30 -0.54
CA ALA A 340 -4.90 28.70 -0.17
C ALA A 340 -5.69 29.62 -1.12
N ILE A 341 -5.66 29.35 -2.43
CA ILE A 341 -6.45 30.09 -3.43
C ILE A 341 -7.94 29.90 -3.17
N ARG A 342 -8.41 28.65 -2.95
CA ARG A 342 -9.82 28.41 -2.63
C ARG A 342 -10.25 29.16 -1.36
N ALA A 343 -9.40 29.21 -0.34
CA ALA A 343 -9.69 29.97 0.87
C ALA A 343 -9.70 31.49 0.61
N GLY A 344 -8.81 31.98 -0.26
CA GLY A 344 -8.79 33.37 -0.74
C GLY A 344 -10.08 33.76 -1.45
N ASP A 345 -10.61 32.92 -2.33
CA ASP A 345 -11.89 33.16 -3.02
C ASP A 345 -13.05 33.41 -2.04
N GLU A 346 -13.08 32.70 -0.91
CA GLU A 346 -14.14 32.82 0.09
C GLU A 346 -14.14 34.20 0.77
N VAL A 347 -12.94 34.78 0.94
CA VAL A 347 -12.74 36.08 1.61
C VAL A 347 -12.50 37.23 0.64
N GLY A 348 -12.63 36.98 -0.67
CA GLY A 348 -12.43 37.98 -1.73
C GLY A 348 -10.96 38.38 -1.98
N CYS A 349 -10.00 37.55 -1.56
CA CYS A 349 -8.58 37.75 -1.83
C CYS A 349 -8.16 37.01 -3.11
N GLY A 350 -7.87 37.76 -4.18
CA GLY A 350 -7.51 37.20 -5.48
C GLY A 350 -6.02 36.88 -5.67
N VAL A 351 -5.17 37.26 -4.71
CA VAL A 351 -3.71 37.05 -4.77
C VAL A 351 -3.22 36.34 -3.52
N LEU A 352 -2.41 35.30 -3.73
CA LEU A 352 -1.58 34.69 -2.69
C LEU A 352 -0.22 35.38 -2.73
N GLU A 353 0.00 36.34 -1.83
CA GLU A 353 1.23 37.14 -1.78
C GLU A 353 2.43 36.28 -1.44
N GLU A 354 2.29 35.43 -0.43
CA GLU A 354 3.32 34.51 0.03
C GLU A 354 2.70 33.24 0.59
N LEU A 355 3.31 32.09 0.32
CA LEU A 355 3.04 30.83 1.00
C LEU A 355 4.36 30.09 1.23
N THR A 356 4.75 29.95 2.49
CA THR A 356 5.93 29.19 2.93
C THR A 356 5.52 27.81 3.41
N LEU A 357 6.17 26.77 2.89
CA LEU A 357 5.98 25.36 3.28
C LEU A 357 6.99 25.01 4.38
N ALA A 358 6.49 24.89 5.61
CA ALA A 358 7.29 24.66 6.81
C ALA A 358 7.64 23.18 7.02
N ALA A 359 6.69 22.28 6.73
CA ALA A 359 6.87 20.84 6.92
C ALA A 359 6.08 20.04 5.86
N PRO A 360 6.63 18.96 5.30
CA PRO A 360 5.90 18.10 4.37
C PRO A 360 4.71 17.44 5.08
N LEU A 361 3.57 17.32 4.39
CA LEU A 361 2.42 16.57 4.88
C LEU A 361 2.48 15.17 4.28
N VAL A 362 2.76 14.18 5.12
CA VAL A 362 2.84 12.76 4.75
C VAL A 362 1.45 12.14 4.87
N LEU A 363 0.98 11.48 3.81
CA LEU A 363 -0.27 10.72 3.84
C LEU A 363 0.02 9.26 4.23
N PRO A 364 -0.67 8.70 5.24
CA PRO A 364 -0.46 7.32 5.62
C PRO A 364 -1.04 6.38 4.55
N GLU A 365 -0.39 5.22 4.36
CA GLU A 365 -0.87 4.18 3.42
C GLU A 365 -2.27 3.66 3.78
N ARG A 366 -2.63 3.74 5.06
CA ARG A 366 -3.94 3.35 5.62
C ARG A 366 -4.41 4.42 6.60
N GLY A 367 -5.72 4.66 6.62
CA GLY A 367 -6.30 5.73 7.44
C GLY A 367 -6.37 7.06 6.70
N ALA A 368 -6.43 8.15 7.44
CA ALA A 368 -6.54 9.49 6.89
C ALA A 368 -5.85 10.51 7.79
N VAL A 369 -5.64 11.70 7.25
CA VAL A 369 -5.26 12.89 8.01
C VAL A 369 -6.43 13.87 8.00
N GLN A 370 -6.65 14.52 9.13
CA GLN A 370 -7.56 15.65 9.27
C GLN A 370 -6.79 16.93 8.96
N LEU A 371 -7.40 17.80 8.16
CA LEU A 371 -6.81 19.04 7.69
C LEU A 371 -7.60 20.24 8.23
N GLN A 372 -6.90 21.26 8.69
CA GLN A 372 -7.45 22.56 9.06
C GLN A 372 -6.71 23.67 8.33
N LEU A 373 -7.46 24.54 7.67
CA LEU A 373 -6.96 25.73 7.00
C LEU A 373 -7.64 26.95 7.60
N GLY A 374 -6.87 27.73 8.36
CA GLY A 374 -7.36 28.96 8.97
C GLY A 374 -7.02 30.18 8.11
N VAL A 375 -7.97 31.09 7.97
CA VAL A 375 -7.79 32.43 7.40
C VAL A 375 -8.11 33.46 8.48
N GLY A 376 -7.15 34.34 8.77
CA GLY A 376 -7.31 35.39 9.77
C GLY A 376 -8.17 36.55 9.31
N ALA A 377 -8.45 37.47 10.25
CA ALA A 377 -9.04 38.76 9.97
C ALA A 377 -8.16 39.59 9.02
N ALA A 378 -8.80 40.48 8.25
CA ALA A 378 -8.08 41.45 7.44
C ALA A 378 -7.33 42.43 8.35
N ASP A 379 -6.08 42.72 7.98
CA ASP A 379 -5.33 43.83 8.56
C ASP A 379 -5.76 45.19 7.94
N GLU A 380 -5.08 46.27 8.33
CA GLU A 380 -5.38 47.62 7.82
C GLU A 380 -5.18 47.76 6.30
N ASP A 381 -4.39 46.88 5.69
CA ASP A 381 -4.08 46.84 4.26
C ASP A 381 -4.97 45.84 3.50
N GLY A 382 -5.95 45.21 4.17
CA GLY A 382 -6.81 44.19 3.57
C GLY A 382 -6.17 42.80 3.44
N ARG A 383 -4.97 42.61 4.00
CA ARG A 383 -4.25 41.33 3.94
C ARG A 383 -4.72 40.39 5.03
N ARG A 384 -4.71 39.09 4.73
CA ARG A 384 -5.18 38.03 5.63
C ARG A 384 -4.12 36.95 5.77
N SER A 385 -3.83 36.56 7.01
CA SER A 385 -2.96 35.40 7.25
C SER A 385 -3.67 34.11 6.86
N VAL A 386 -2.94 33.15 6.31
CA VAL A 386 -3.43 31.80 6.03
C VAL A 386 -2.48 30.77 6.66
N ALA A 387 -3.02 29.74 7.31
CA ALA A 387 -2.21 28.69 7.93
C ALA A 387 -2.88 27.32 7.78
N LEU A 388 -2.11 26.34 7.30
CA LEU A 388 -2.57 24.97 7.08
C LEU A 388 -1.92 24.01 8.08
N HIS A 389 -2.77 23.28 8.80
CA HIS A 389 -2.40 22.31 9.80
C HIS A 389 -2.99 20.94 9.48
N SER A 390 -2.33 19.88 9.91
CA SER A 390 -2.91 18.55 9.86
C SER A 390 -2.61 17.73 11.12
N ARG A 391 -3.40 16.68 11.32
CA ARG A 391 -3.12 15.63 12.29
C ARG A 391 -3.59 14.29 11.76
N GLU A 392 -2.95 13.20 12.17
CA GLU A 392 -3.38 11.85 11.82
C GLU A 392 -4.71 11.49 12.52
N GLU A 393 -5.61 10.82 11.80
CA GLU A 393 -6.86 10.31 12.34
C GLU A 393 -6.61 8.98 13.06
N ARG A 394 -6.68 8.99 14.40
CA ARG A 394 -6.56 7.76 15.21
C ARG A 394 -7.91 7.05 15.33
N GLU A 395 -7.92 5.73 15.13
CA GLU A 395 -9.09 4.85 15.31
C GLU A 395 -9.41 4.60 16.80
N GLU A 396 -9.68 5.64 17.59
CA GLU A 396 -10.24 5.44 18.94
C GLU A 396 -11.71 5.86 18.99
N ARG A 397 -12.57 4.84 19.07
CA ARG A 397 -14.00 4.97 19.35
C ARG A 397 -14.18 5.58 20.75
N GLY A 398 -14.51 6.87 20.81
CA GLY A 398 -15.42 7.36 21.84
C GLY A 398 -14.95 8.47 22.78
N ASP A 399 -13.72 8.96 22.70
CA ASP A 399 -13.32 10.18 23.42
C ASP A 399 -12.98 11.32 22.44
N TYR A 400 -13.79 12.38 22.45
CA TYR A 400 -13.59 13.60 21.65
C TYR A 400 -12.43 14.49 22.16
N ALA A 401 -11.50 13.93 22.94
CA ALA A 401 -10.30 14.59 23.41
C ALA A 401 -9.08 13.95 22.74
N GLY A 402 -8.90 14.24 21.45
CA GLY A 402 -7.73 13.78 20.69
C GLY A 402 -6.45 14.44 21.22
N ASP A 403 -5.63 13.67 21.93
CA ASP A 403 -4.23 13.94 22.31
C ASP A 403 -3.27 13.89 21.09
N GLY A 404 -3.74 14.31 19.92
CA GLY A 404 -2.93 14.42 18.71
C GLY A 404 -2.52 15.86 18.47
N SER A 405 -1.23 16.17 18.53
CA SER A 405 -0.71 17.51 18.22
C SER A 405 -0.93 17.83 16.74
N TRP A 406 -1.52 19.00 16.46
CA TRP A 406 -1.60 19.54 15.10
C TRP A 406 -0.21 19.95 14.62
N THR A 407 0.14 19.56 13.41
CA THR A 407 1.38 19.95 12.73
C THR A 407 1.09 21.08 11.76
N ALA A 408 1.84 22.18 11.84
CA ALA A 408 1.77 23.27 10.88
C ALA A 408 2.60 22.92 9.63
N HIS A 409 1.98 22.95 8.46
CA HIS A 409 2.63 22.57 7.19
C HIS A 409 2.90 23.77 6.29
N ALA A 410 1.99 24.75 6.28
CA ALA A 410 2.15 25.95 5.47
C ALA A 410 1.59 27.18 6.18
N SER A 411 2.23 28.33 5.96
CA SER A 411 1.77 29.64 6.43
C SER A 411 2.02 30.70 5.37
N GLY A 412 1.13 31.66 5.24
CA GLY A 412 1.19 32.64 4.17
C GLY A 412 0.29 33.86 4.38
N VAL A 413 0.21 34.68 3.33
CA VAL A 413 -0.57 35.92 3.28
C VAL A 413 -1.37 35.99 1.98
N LEU A 414 -2.65 36.30 2.11
CA LEU A 414 -3.61 36.56 1.03
C LEU A 414 -3.89 38.07 0.96
N SER A 415 -4.11 38.61 -0.24
CA SER A 415 -4.51 40.01 -0.42
C SER A 415 -5.58 40.22 -1.48
N ASP A 416 -6.23 41.39 -1.42
CA ASP A 416 -7.41 41.79 -2.21
C ASP A 416 -7.08 42.23 -3.65
N GLY A 417 -5.89 41.90 -4.15
CA GLY A 417 -5.49 42.19 -5.52
C GLY A 417 -6.41 41.53 -6.55
N THR A 418 -6.79 42.29 -7.59
CA THR A 418 -7.49 41.73 -8.76
C THR A 418 -6.45 41.24 -9.77
N PRO A 419 -6.38 39.92 -10.06
CA PRO A 419 -5.47 39.39 -11.07
C PRO A 419 -5.72 40.03 -12.43
N THR A 420 -4.69 40.60 -13.06
CA THR A 420 -4.77 41.07 -14.46
C THR A 420 -3.82 40.26 -15.32
N ALA A 421 -4.35 39.59 -16.34
CA ALA A 421 -3.54 38.79 -17.24
C ALA A 421 -3.02 39.62 -18.43
N GLY A 422 -1.71 39.86 -18.48
CA GLY A 422 -1.04 40.63 -19.53
C GLY A 422 -0.32 39.80 -20.61
N PHE A 423 -0.55 38.49 -20.69
CA PHE A 423 0.21 37.56 -21.55
C PHE A 423 -0.70 36.61 -22.35
N ARG A 424 -0.14 35.97 -23.38
CA ARG A 424 -0.73 34.82 -24.10
C ARG A 424 0.37 33.89 -24.60
N LEU A 425 0.14 32.58 -24.57
CA LEU A 425 1.05 31.54 -25.10
C LEU A 425 0.41 30.81 -26.31
N ALA A 426 -0.18 31.58 -27.23
CA ALA A 426 -0.89 31.04 -28.39
C ALA A 426 0.03 30.39 -29.43
N GLU A 427 1.25 30.93 -29.59
CA GLU A 427 2.27 30.39 -30.49
C GLU A 427 3.02 29.23 -29.82
N TRP A 428 2.86 28.02 -30.38
CA TRP A 428 3.40 26.80 -29.81
C TRP A 428 3.79 25.77 -30.90
N PRO A 429 4.98 25.14 -30.81
CA PRO A 429 6.04 25.42 -29.85
C PRO A 429 6.56 26.87 -29.98
N PRO A 430 7.12 27.46 -28.91
CA PRO A 430 7.57 28.85 -28.95
C PRO A 430 8.61 29.10 -30.04
N ARG A 431 8.53 30.24 -30.73
CA ARG A 431 9.56 30.63 -31.72
C ARG A 431 10.94 30.70 -31.08
N ASP A 432 11.92 30.25 -31.85
CA ASP A 432 13.35 30.25 -31.51
C ASP A 432 13.68 29.44 -30.24
N ALA A 433 12.81 28.51 -29.84
CA ALA A 433 13.06 27.55 -28.76
C ALA A 433 13.48 26.18 -29.35
N ALA A 434 14.53 25.59 -28.79
CA ALA A 434 14.99 24.25 -29.14
C ALA A 434 14.25 23.20 -28.32
N GLU A 435 13.80 22.13 -28.95
CA GLU A 435 13.16 21.01 -28.26
C GLU A 435 14.15 20.31 -27.32
N VAL A 436 13.68 19.95 -26.12
CA VAL A 436 14.44 19.21 -25.11
C VAL A 436 13.84 17.81 -25.00
N ASP A 437 14.68 16.79 -25.07
CA ASP A 437 14.23 15.41 -24.91
C ASP A 437 13.75 15.16 -23.48
N VAL A 438 12.49 14.77 -23.35
CA VAL A 438 11.84 14.41 -22.08
C VAL A 438 11.79 12.88 -21.86
N GLN A 439 12.25 12.08 -22.83
CA GLN A 439 12.26 10.63 -22.71
C GLN A 439 13.19 10.19 -21.57
N GLY A 440 12.65 9.38 -20.65
CA GLY A 440 13.41 8.88 -19.51
C GLY A 440 13.52 9.85 -18.33
N LEU A 441 12.94 11.06 -18.41
CA LEU A 441 12.90 12.00 -17.28
C LEU A 441 12.33 11.35 -16.01
N TYR A 442 11.18 10.70 -16.10
CA TYR A 442 10.54 10.09 -14.91
C TYR A 442 11.33 8.94 -14.31
N ARG A 443 12.10 8.20 -15.14
CA ARG A 443 13.07 7.20 -14.65
C ARG A 443 14.20 7.88 -13.88
N HIS A 444 14.75 8.97 -14.40
CA HIS A 444 15.78 9.75 -13.71
C HIS A 444 15.26 10.37 -12.40
N LEU A 445 14.05 10.93 -12.40
CA LEU A 445 13.40 11.45 -11.19
C LEU A 445 13.20 10.34 -10.14
N THR A 446 12.84 9.13 -10.56
CA THR A 446 12.72 7.97 -9.67
C THR A 446 14.08 7.60 -9.04
N GLU A 447 15.18 7.66 -9.80
CA GLU A 447 16.54 7.44 -9.29
C GLU A 447 16.94 8.51 -8.24
N LEU A 448 16.42 9.73 -8.35
CA LEU A 448 16.57 10.81 -7.38
C LEU A 448 15.59 10.72 -6.18
N GLY A 449 14.73 9.70 -6.16
CA GLY A 449 13.76 9.45 -5.09
C GLY A 449 12.35 9.99 -5.36
N PHE A 450 12.08 10.58 -6.51
CA PHE A 450 10.75 11.07 -6.92
C PHE A 450 10.02 10.00 -7.76
N ALA A 451 9.28 9.12 -7.08
CA ALA A 451 8.52 8.04 -7.71
C ALA A 451 7.11 8.53 -8.09
N TYR A 452 7.04 9.43 -9.07
CA TYR A 452 5.76 9.93 -9.59
C TYR A 452 4.97 8.83 -10.30
N GLY A 453 3.69 8.68 -9.98
CA GLY A 453 2.73 7.80 -10.66
C GLY A 453 1.97 8.51 -11.78
N GLU A 454 1.01 7.81 -12.37
CA GLU A 454 0.36 8.22 -13.63
C GLU A 454 -0.27 9.62 -13.57
N ALA A 455 -0.92 9.98 -12.45
CA ALA A 455 -1.55 11.30 -12.31
C ALA A 455 -0.55 12.48 -12.38
N PHE A 456 0.70 12.27 -11.97
CA PHE A 456 1.76 13.28 -11.94
C PHE A 456 2.71 13.20 -13.14
N GLN A 457 2.63 12.14 -13.95
CA GLN A 457 3.44 12.00 -15.17
C GLN A 457 2.86 12.76 -16.37
N GLY A 458 2.55 14.05 -16.16
CA GLY A 458 1.81 14.87 -17.12
C GLY A 458 2.65 15.55 -18.21
N LEU A 459 3.99 15.56 -18.12
CA LEU A 459 4.87 16.27 -19.07
C LEU A 459 4.88 15.61 -20.45
N ARG A 460 4.40 16.34 -21.47
CA ARG A 460 4.28 15.88 -22.85
C ARG A 460 5.42 16.36 -23.74
N GLY A 461 5.92 17.58 -23.50
CA GLY A 461 7.01 18.15 -24.28
C GLY A 461 7.67 19.31 -23.54
N ALA A 462 8.93 19.58 -23.89
CA ALA A 462 9.69 20.69 -23.33
C ALA A 462 10.54 21.38 -24.40
N TRP A 463 10.69 22.70 -24.29
CA TRP A 463 11.53 23.52 -25.17
C TRP A 463 12.34 24.52 -24.37
N ARG A 464 13.52 24.88 -24.86
CA ARG A 464 14.43 25.83 -24.21
C ARG A 464 14.77 26.99 -25.12
N ARG A 465 14.72 28.21 -24.59
CA ARG A 465 15.17 29.43 -25.26
C ARG A 465 16.02 30.27 -24.29
N GLY A 466 17.33 30.21 -24.44
CA GLY A 466 18.26 30.80 -23.46
C GLY A 466 18.06 30.15 -22.08
N ASP A 467 17.76 30.96 -21.07
CA ASP A 467 17.47 30.52 -19.70
C ASP A 467 15.97 30.25 -19.47
N GLU A 468 15.12 30.46 -20.48
CA GLU A 468 13.70 30.16 -20.41
C GLU A 468 13.42 28.72 -20.81
N VAL A 469 12.47 28.10 -20.11
CA VAL A 469 12.00 26.76 -20.43
C VAL A 469 10.50 26.75 -20.54
N PHE A 470 10.02 26.02 -21.54
CA PHE A 470 8.63 25.89 -21.89
C PHE A 470 8.23 24.43 -21.73
N ALA A 471 7.08 24.19 -21.11
CA ALA A 471 6.56 22.85 -20.88
C ALA A 471 5.12 22.77 -21.39
N GLU A 472 4.81 21.66 -22.06
CA GLU A 472 3.44 21.25 -22.36
C GLU A 472 3.08 20.09 -21.43
N VAL A 473 2.02 20.26 -20.65
CA VAL A 473 1.56 19.27 -19.66
C VAL A 473 0.08 18.97 -19.82
N ALA A 474 -0.33 17.73 -19.60
CA ALA A 474 -1.73 17.33 -19.66
C ALA A 474 -2.04 16.23 -18.64
N LEU A 475 -3.19 16.36 -17.98
CA LEU A 475 -3.72 15.32 -17.09
C LEU A 475 -4.09 14.05 -17.89
N PRO A 476 -3.97 12.85 -17.28
CA PRO A 476 -4.57 11.64 -17.82
C PRO A 476 -6.08 11.79 -17.99
N GLU A 477 -6.68 11.12 -18.98
CA GLU A 477 -8.13 11.18 -19.25
C GLU A 477 -8.97 10.85 -18.02
N GLU A 478 -8.52 9.91 -17.18
CA GLU A 478 -9.20 9.52 -15.94
C GLU A 478 -9.34 10.66 -14.91
N GLN A 479 -8.53 11.71 -15.01
CA GLN A 479 -8.57 12.88 -14.12
C GLN A 479 -9.30 14.09 -14.73
N HIS A 480 -9.76 14.02 -15.99
CA HIS A 480 -10.41 15.16 -16.65
C HIS A 480 -11.71 15.57 -15.96
N GLU A 481 -12.52 14.60 -15.51
CA GLU A 481 -13.77 14.88 -14.77
C GLU A 481 -13.49 15.54 -13.41
N ASN A 482 -12.35 15.25 -12.77
CA ASN A 482 -11.96 15.87 -11.50
C ASN A 482 -11.38 17.28 -11.71
N ALA A 483 -10.78 17.56 -12.88
CA ALA A 483 -10.09 18.82 -13.15
C ALA A 483 -11.00 20.03 -13.00
N GLU A 484 -12.27 19.94 -13.42
CA GLU A 484 -13.26 21.02 -13.30
C GLU A 484 -13.64 21.34 -11.84
N SER A 485 -13.40 20.41 -10.91
CA SER A 485 -13.68 20.62 -9.48
C SER A 485 -12.56 21.36 -8.75
N PHE A 486 -11.40 21.52 -9.38
CA PHE A 486 -10.28 22.31 -8.86
C PHE A 486 -10.21 23.67 -9.55
N ARG A 487 -9.64 24.66 -8.85
CA ARG A 487 -9.23 25.91 -9.47
C ARG A 487 -8.10 25.64 -10.44
N LEU A 488 -7.01 25.02 -9.98
CA LEU A 488 -5.99 24.44 -10.83
C LEU A 488 -5.55 23.09 -10.25
N HIS A 489 -5.81 22.00 -10.99
CA HIS A 489 -5.55 20.65 -10.48
C HIS A 489 -4.10 20.49 -9.99
N PRO A 490 -3.85 20.11 -8.72
CA PRO A 490 -2.49 20.10 -8.15
C PRO A 490 -1.48 19.26 -8.93
N ALA A 491 -1.88 18.08 -9.40
CA ALA A 491 -1.02 17.22 -10.22
C ALA A 491 -0.64 17.83 -11.58
N LEU A 492 -1.52 18.66 -12.17
CA LEU A 492 -1.26 19.32 -13.44
C LEU A 492 -0.24 20.46 -13.28
N LEU A 493 -0.40 21.28 -12.22
CA LEU A 493 0.58 22.31 -11.89
C LEU A 493 1.93 21.70 -11.47
N ASP A 494 1.91 20.59 -10.72
CA ASP A 494 3.14 19.92 -10.27
C ASP A 494 3.92 19.34 -11.44
N ALA A 495 3.23 18.70 -12.40
CA ALA A 495 3.85 18.18 -13.62
C ALA A 495 4.57 19.28 -14.43
N ALA A 496 4.10 20.53 -14.38
CA ALA A 496 4.78 21.65 -15.04
C ALA A 496 6.14 21.98 -14.42
N LEU A 497 6.37 21.63 -13.15
CA LEU A 497 7.64 21.83 -12.46
C LEU A 497 8.67 20.74 -12.77
N HIS A 498 8.24 19.57 -13.28
CA HIS A 498 9.14 18.44 -13.52
C HIS A 498 10.18 18.72 -14.60
N VAL A 499 9.92 19.70 -15.47
CA VAL A 499 10.88 20.19 -16.46
C VAL A 499 12.16 20.74 -15.83
N LEU A 500 12.13 21.15 -14.55
CA LEU A 500 13.31 21.58 -13.80
C LEU A 500 14.30 20.43 -13.55
N GLY A 501 13.83 19.19 -13.55
CA GLY A 501 14.66 17.97 -13.48
C GLY A 501 15.59 17.79 -14.68
N LEU A 502 15.42 18.59 -15.74
CA LEU A 502 16.31 18.62 -16.91
C LEU A 502 17.53 19.56 -16.72
N GLY A 503 17.76 20.06 -15.50
CA GLY A 503 18.95 20.86 -15.16
C GLY A 503 18.83 22.36 -15.47
N VAL A 504 17.61 22.88 -15.59
CA VAL A 504 17.30 24.26 -16.01
C VAL A 504 17.81 25.32 -15.03
N LEU A 505 17.83 25.02 -13.73
CA LEU A 505 18.40 25.89 -12.69
C LEU A 505 19.94 25.88 -12.66
N ARG A 506 20.58 25.04 -13.48
CA ARG A 506 22.04 24.93 -13.57
C ARG A 506 22.51 25.55 -14.88
N GLY A 507 23.13 26.73 -14.79
CA GLY A 507 24.00 27.19 -15.87
C GLY A 507 25.17 26.21 -16.02
N ASP A 508 25.36 25.66 -17.23
CA ASP A 508 26.50 24.96 -17.87
C ASP A 508 27.75 24.51 -17.06
N ALA A 509 27.66 24.18 -15.77
CA ALA A 509 28.81 23.86 -14.91
C ALA A 509 28.70 22.48 -14.21
N ALA A 510 27.90 21.55 -14.74
CA ALA A 510 27.78 20.18 -14.21
C ALA A 510 28.29 19.09 -15.16
N ALA A 511 29.09 19.48 -16.18
CA ALA A 511 29.85 18.54 -16.98
C ALA A 511 31.29 18.48 -16.46
N GLU A 512 31.49 17.90 -15.27
CA GLU A 512 32.71 17.20 -14.83
C GLU A 512 32.67 16.97 -13.30
N GLY A 513 32.29 15.75 -12.90
CA GLY A 513 32.68 15.18 -11.61
C GLY A 513 31.63 15.18 -10.48
N GLY A 514 31.25 13.97 -10.06
CA GLY A 514 30.87 13.69 -8.68
C GLY A 514 29.37 13.66 -8.37
N ALA A 515 28.87 12.48 -8.01
CA ALA A 515 27.59 12.31 -7.36
C ALA A 515 27.54 13.07 -6.02
N ALA A 516 26.61 14.01 -5.89
CA ALA A 516 25.91 14.42 -4.67
C ALA A 516 25.18 15.75 -4.94
N ASP A 517 23.90 15.71 -5.34
CA ASP A 517 23.02 16.86 -5.10
C ASP A 517 21.60 16.33 -4.88
N GLY A 518 21.03 16.62 -3.71
CA GLY A 518 19.81 15.99 -3.21
C GLY A 518 18.54 16.40 -3.95
N ALA A 519 17.46 15.65 -3.70
CA ALA A 519 16.10 15.97 -4.12
C ALA A 519 15.72 17.40 -3.70
N ARG A 520 15.23 18.26 -4.61
CA ARG A 520 14.74 19.61 -4.28
C ARG A 520 13.22 19.67 -4.32
N LEU A 521 12.60 20.29 -3.30
CA LEU A 521 11.16 20.50 -3.24
C LEU A 521 10.80 22.00 -3.26
N PRO A 522 9.60 22.37 -3.74
CA PRO A 522 9.01 23.68 -3.50
C PRO A 522 9.08 24.08 -2.02
N PHE A 523 9.51 25.30 -1.73
CA PHE A 523 9.63 25.82 -0.36
C PHE A 523 8.79 27.08 -0.15
N ALA A 524 8.86 28.05 -1.04
CA ALA A 524 8.12 29.29 -0.93
C ALA A 524 7.55 29.72 -2.28
N TRP A 525 6.27 30.11 -2.28
CA TRP A 525 5.55 30.66 -3.41
C TRP A 525 5.28 32.13 -3.15
N SER A 526 5.48 32.99 -4.15
CA SER A 526 5.18 34.42 -4.04
C SER A 526 4.43 34.93 -5.27
N GLY A 527 3.46 35.79 -5.04
CA GLY A 527 2.67 36.43 -6.10
C GLY A 527 1.94 35.42 -6.98
N VAL A 528 1.23 34.45 -6.37
CA VAL A 528 0.41 33.51 -7.14
C VAL A 528 -0.94 34.14 -7.42
N SER A 529 -1.30 34.19 -8.70
CA SER A 529 -2.59 34.70 -9.17
C SER A 529 -3.22 33.73 -10.16
N LEU A 530 -4.52 33.51 -10.03
CA LEU A 530 -5.29 32.69 -10.94
C LEU A 530 -6.15 33.56 -11.86
N HIS A 531 -6.26 33.17 -13.13
CA HIS A 531 -7.01 33.89 -14.17
C HIS A 531 -8.16 33.06 -14.76
N ALA A 532 -8.03 31.73 -14.76
CA ALA A 532 -9.05 30.80 -15.22
C ALA A 532 -8.97 29.48 -14.45
N THR A 533 -10.08 28.73 -14.40
CA THR A 533 -10.20 27.47 -13.64
C THR A 533 -10.50 26.28 -14.54
N GLY A 534 -10.26 25.06 -14.05
CA GLY A 534 -10.71 23.82 -14.70
C GLY A 534 -9.89 23.37 -15.91
N ALA A 535 -8.67 23.89 -16.10
CA ALA A 535 -7.80 23.47 -17.18
C ALA A 535 -7.36 21.99 -17.00
N SER A 536 -7.41 21.19 -18.08
CA SER A 536 -6.91 19.81 -18.13
C SER A 536 -5.56 19.66 -18.83
N ALA A 537 -5.12 20.71 -19.53
CA ALA A 537 -3.81 20.81 -20.17
C ALA A 537 -3.26 22.24 -20.06
N LEU A 538 -1.95 22.38 -19.87
CA LEU A 538 -1.27 23.67 -19.76
C LEU A 538 -0.09 23.79 -20.72
N ARG A 539 0.12 25.01 -21.18
CA ARG A 539 1.38 25.51 -21.73
C ARG A 539 2.01 26.42 -20.69
N VAL A 540 3.23 26.12 -20.26
CA VAL A 540 3.90 26.82 -19.17
C VAL A 540 5.22 27.39 -19.66
N ARG A 541 5.51 28.64 -19.30
CA ARG A 541 6.84 29.24 -19.43
C ARG A 541 7.41 29.43 -18.02
N LEU A 542 8.61 28.90 -17.82
CA LEU A 542 9.42 29.08 -16.63
C LEU A 542 10.60 29.99 -16.98
N ALA A 543 10.87 30.99 -16.15
CA ALA A 543 12.03 31.87 -16.30
C ALA A 543 12.74 32.04 -14.94
N PRO A 544 14.06 32.29 -14.91
CA PRO A 544 14.78 32.53 -13.66
C PRO A 544 14.23 33.76 -12.92
N ALA A 545 14.04 33.64 -11.60
CA ALA A 545 13.53 34.71 -10.73
C ALA A 545 14.45 35.01 -9.53
N GLY A 546 15.68 34.49 -9.55
CA GLY A 546 16.66 34.61 -8.46
C GLY A 546 17.51 33.34 -8.35
N ASN A 547 18.35 33.25 -7.31
CA ASN A 547 19.06 32.01 -7.00
C ASN A 547 18.07 30.96 -6.49
N ASP A 548 18.09 29.76 -7.08
CA ASP A 548 17.18 28.65 -6.74
C ASP A 548 15.68 28.99 -6.88
N ALA A 549 15.33 29.98 -7.70
CA ALA A 549 13.96 30.45 -7.89
C ALA A 549 13.56 30.61 -9.36
N VAL A 550 12.30 30.30 -9.69
CA VAL A 550 11.72 30.48 -11.02
C VAL A 550 10.39 31.21 -10.96
N SER A 551 10.06 32.00 -11.97
CA SER A 551 8.72 32.53 -12.22
C SER A 551 7.98 31.62 -13.20
N LEU A 552 6.65 31.58 -13.09
CA LEU A 552 5.79 30.80 -13.98
C LEU A 552 4.75 31.69 -14.66
N THR A 553 4.58 31.48 -15.95
CA THR A 553 3.47 31.98 -16.74
C THR A 553 2.73 30.77 -17.31
N VAL A 554 1.49 30.57 -16.88
CA VAL A 554 0.70 29.37 -17.14
C VAL A 554 -0.49 29.73 -18.02
N ALA A 555 -0.63 29.03 -19.15
CA ALA A 555 -1.75 29.16 -20.08
C ALA A 555 -2.39 27.80 -20.36
N ASP A 556 -3.60 27.78 -20.90
CA ASP A 556 -4.27 26.56 -21.34
C ASP A 556 -3.72 26.03 -22.70
N GLY A 557 -4.31 24.97 -23.23
CA GLY A 557 -3.94 24.40 -24.52
C GLY A 557 -4.17 25.32 -25.73
N LEU A 558 -4.96 26.39 -25.58
CA LEU A 558 -5.18 27.43 -26.60
C LEU A 558 -4.23 28.62 -26.42
N GLY A 559 -3.52 28.69 -25.29
CA GLY A 559 -2.61 29.78 -24.94
C GLY A 559 -3.27 30.93 -24.17
N GLU A 560 -4.48 30.73 -23.64
CA GLU A 560 -5.16 31.69 -22.78
C GLU A 560 -4.62 31.63 -21.33
N PRO A 561 -4.44 32.76 -20.64
CA PRO A 561 -3.95 32.81 -19.27
C PRO A 561 -4.75 31.95 -18.27
N VAL A 562 -4.04 31.14 -17.50
CA VAL A 562 -4.59 30.32 -16.40
C VAL A 562 -4.04 30.79 -15.06
N ALA A 563 -2.72 30.97 -14.92
CA ALA A 563 -2.10 31.42 -13.68
C ALA A 563 -0.76 32.14 -13.90
N THR A 564 -0.34 32.93 -12.92
CA THR A 564 1.03 33.47 -12.79
C THR A 564 1.60 33.17 -11.43
N VAL A 565 2.92 32.97 -11.38
CA VAL A 565 3.70 32.86 -10.16
C VAL A 565 4.91 33.77 -10.32
N ASP A 566 5.01 34.80 -9.48
CA ASP A 566 6.13 35.75 -9.57
C ASP A 566 7.45 35.09 -9.16
N SER A 567 7.43 34.24 -8.13
CA SER A 567 8.60 33.49 -7.69
C SER A 567 8.21 32.19 -6.99
N LEU A 568 8.91 31.11 -7.34
CA LEU A 568 8.87 29.82 -6.69
C LEU A 568 10.29 29.41 -6.30
N VAL A 569 10.56 29.36 -5.00
CA VAL A 569 11.87 29.00 -4.44
C VAL A 569 11.90 27.51 -4.13
N PHE A 570 12.99 26.84 -4.50
CA PHE A 570 13.23 25.43 -4.20
C PHE A 570 14.32 25.26 -3.13
N ARG A 571 14.20 24.23 -2.30
CA ARG A 571 15.25 23.85 -1.34
C ARG A 571 15.62 22.39 -1.45
N PRO A 572 16.90 22.02 -1.24
CA PRO A 572 17.31 20.63 -1.11
C PRO A 572 16.68 20.02 0.14
N VAL A 573 16.28 18.76 0.01
CA VAL A 573 15.68 17.96 1.07
C VAL A 573 16.61 16.80 1.36
N GLU A 574 16.99 16.67 2.63
CA GLU A 574 17.70 15.52 3.16
C GLU A 574 16.76 14.31 3.13
N VAL A 575 16.89 13.46 2.11
CA VAL A 575 16.07 12.26 1.86
C VAL A 575 15.99 11.35 3.09
N ASP A 576 17.04 11.33 3.92
CA ASP A 576 17.09 10.52 5.14
C ASP A 576 16.13 11.01 6.23
N ARG A 577 15.83 12.32 6.29
CA ARG A 577 14.82 12.86 7.22
C ARG A 577 13.40 12.41 6.89
N LEU A 578 13.10 12.15 5.61
CA LEU A 578 11.80 11.61 5.17
C LEU A 578 11.65 10.11 5.46
N ARG A 579 12.78 9.37 5.50
CA ARG A 579 12.83 7.93 5.78
C ARG A 579 12.74 7.62 7.27
N SER A 580 13.39 8.43 8.10
CA SER A 580 13.33 8.32 9.56
C SER A 580 12.04 8.96 10.08
N GLY A 581 10.95 8.20 10.18
CA GLY A 581 9.74 8.67 10.84
C GLY A 581 10.04 9.22 12.25
N ASP A 582 9.79 10.50 12.43
CA ASP A 582 9.31 11.21 13.63
C ASP A 582 9.81 10.81 15.04
N LEU A 583 11.09 10.45 15.20
CA LEU A 583 11.73 10.33 16.53
C LEU A 583 12.82 11.39 16.78
N GLY A 584 13.30 12.07 15.74
CA GLY A 584 14.35 13.10 15.87
C GLY A 584 13.84 14.44 16.39
N ASP A 585 12.56 14.77 16.18
CA ASP A 585 12.02 16.11 16.48
C ASP A 585 11.48 16.28 17.92
N SER A 586 11.48 15.20 18.70
CA SER A 586 11.02 15.22 20.11
C SER A 586 12.16 15.11 21.12
N MET A 587 13.40 14.84 20.70
CA MET A 587 14.54 14.70 21.62
C MET A 587 15.37 15.98 21.68
N PHE A 588 15.50 16.52 22.88
CA PHE A 588 16.33 17.68 23.17
C PHE A 588 17.48 17.28 24.10
N HIS A 589 18.65 17.84 23.87
CA HIS A 589 19.78 17.78 24.82
C HIS A 589 20.12 19.19 25.29
N VAL A 590 20.80 19.28 26.44
CA VAL A 590 21.32 20.57 26.92
C VAL A 590 22.59 20.90 26.16
N GLU A 591 22.53 21.95 25.36
CA GLU A 591 23.69 22.56 24.69
C GLU A 591 24.10 23.81 25.47
N TRP A 592 25.38 23.87 25.85
CA TRP A 592 25.95 25.08 26.45
C TRP A 592 26.39 26.03 25.37
N ARG A 593 25.73 27.20 25.28
CA ARG A 593 26.04 28.23 24.29
C ARG A 593 26.76 29.39 24.93
N ARG A 594 27.78 29.91 24.24
CA ARG A 594 28.47 31.12 24.68
C ARG A 594 27.53 32.31 24.54
N GLN A 595 27.33 33.03 25.64
CA GLN A 595 26.57 34.27 25.65
C GLN A 595 27.53 35.45 25.70
N SER A 596 27.31 36.43 24.82
CA SER A 596 27.94 37.74 24.95
C SER A 596 27.25 38.49 26.07
N VAL A 597 27.99 38.78 27.15
CA VAL A 597 27.53 39.72 28.18
C VAL A 597 27.97 41.10 27.74
N ASP A 598 27.04 42.06 27.69
CA ASP A 598 27.36 43.44 27.33
C ASP A 598 28.32 44.02 28.36
N ALA A 599 29.54 44.33 27.91
CA ALA A 599 30.58 44.93 28.75
C ALA A 599 30.21 46.33 29.30
N ALA A 600 29.10 46.91 28.83
CA ALA A 600 28.56 48.20 29.25
C ALA A 600 27.47 48.10 30.33
N ALA A 601 27.06 46.89 30.74
CA ALA A 601 26.11 46.71 31.84
C ALA A 601 26.76 47.06 33.19
N ASP A 602 26.01 47.74 34.07
CA ASP A 602 26.47 48.03 35.42
C ASP A 602 26.70 46.72 36.19
N PRO A 603 27.86 46.53 36.85
CA PRO A 603 28.15 45.30 37.57
C PRO A 603 27.18 45.11 38.73
N VAL A 604 26.59 43.91 38.84
CA VAL A 604 25.69 43.56 39.95
C VAL A 604 26.50 43.52 41.26
N PRO A 605 26.19 44.36 42.27
CA PRO A 605 26.89 44.33 43.53
C PRO A 605 26.58 43.02 44.28
N PHE A 606 27.63 42.36 44.78
CA PHE A 606 27.50 41.12 45.53
C PHE A 606 28.37 41.10 46.80
N ALA A 607 28.00 40.27 47.78
CA ALA A 607 28.81 39.99 48.96
C ALA A 607 28.93 38.47 49.20
N VAL A 608 30.02 38.02 49.82
CA VAL A 608 30.17 36.62 50.23
C VAL A 608 29.28 36.34 51.44
N LEU A 609 28.58 35.20 51.46
CA LEU A 609 27.54 34.86 52.46
C LEU A 609 27.96 35.11 53.91
N GLY A 610 29.18 34.69 54.30
CA GLY A 610 29.68 34.93 55.66
C GLY A 610 29.79 36.42 56.02
N ALA A 611 30.28 37.25 55.10
CA ALA A 611 30.38 38.70 55.29
C ALA A 611 29.00 39.39 55.24
N ALA A 612 28.08 38.89 54.40
CA ALA A 612 26.71 39.40 54.32
C ALA A 612 25.91 39.15 55.61
N VAL A 613 26.13 37.99 56.25
CA VAL A 613 25.50 37.64 57.53
C VAL A 613 26.06 38.47 58.69
N GLU A 614 27.37 38.76 58.70
CA GLU A 614 28.04 39.55 59.73
C GLU A 614 27.77 41.07 59.65
N ALA A 615 27.53 41.61 58.44
CA ALA A 615 27.40 43.06 58.22
C ALA A 615 26.08 43.67 58.75
N GLY A 616 24.98 42.91 58.84
CA GLY A 616 23.71 43.38 59.43
C GLY A 616 23.01 44.54 58.71
N GLU A 617 23.49 44.98 57.54
CA GLU A 617 22.93 46.05 56.70
C GLU A 617 22.00 45.50 55.58
N GLU A 618 21.39 46.40 54.79
CA GLU A 618 20.50 46.08 53.65
C GLU A 618 21.21 45.13 52.67
N ALA A 619 20.64 43.95 52.42
CA ALA A 619 21.30 42.89 51.68
C ALA A 619 21.58 43.32 50.21
N PRO A 620 22.80 43.07 49.67
CA PRO A 620 23.06 43.33 48.26
C PRO A 620 22.17 42.48 47.35
N ALA A 621 22.00 42.90 46.10
CA ALA A 621 21.15 42.22 45.13
C ALA A 621 21.52 40.73 44.92
N ALA A 622 22.79 40.38 45.13
CA ALA A 622 23.26 38.99 45.12
C ALA A 622 24.20 38.68 46.30
N VAL A 623 24.09 37.47 46.85
CA VAL A 623 24.98 36.93 47.88
C VAL A 623 25.62 35.65 47.36
N VAL A 624 26.92 35.49 47.53
CA VAL A 624 27.69 34.39 46.94
C VAL A 624 28.05 33.36 48.00
N TRP A 625 27.74 32.10 47.73
CA TRP A 625 28.24 30.95 48.49
C TRP A 625 28.96 30.00 47.55
N SER A 626 30.21 29.66 47.87
CA SER A 626 30.95 28.64 47.13
C SER A 626 30.77 27.30 47.83
N ALA A 627 30.25 26.32 47.10
CA ALA A 627 30.29 24.93 47.55
C ALA A 627 31.76 24.48 47.53
N GLU A 628 32.37 24.30 48.71
CA GLU A 628 33.76 23.87 48.80
C GLU A 628 33.93 22.41 48.34
N ARG A 629 35.12 22.11 47.80
CA ARG A 629 35.54 20.72 47.61
C ARG A 629 35.81 20.12 48.99
N SER A 630 34.96 19.21 49.47
CA SER A 630 35.44 18.18 50.37
C SER A 630 36.34 17.25 49.54
N SER A 631 37.65 17.54 49.49
CA SER A 631 38.63 16.71 48.78
C SER A 631 38.76 15.36 49.51
N GLY A 632 37.82 14.46 49.23
CA GLY A 632 37.82 13.08 49.65
C GLY A 632 38.26 12.12 48.56
N ALA A 633 38.89 12.61 47.48
CA ALA A 633 39.47 11.77 46.46
C ALA A 633 40.66 11.01 47.05
N ASP A 634 40.60 9.69 47.04
CA ASP A 634 41.76 8.83 47.24
C ASP A 634 42.79 9.18 46.15
N GLY A 635 44.06 8.78 46.30
CA GLY A 635 45.10 8.96 45.27
C GLY A 635 44.78 8.35 43.88
N ALA A 636 43.59 7.78 43.68
CA ALA A 636 43.02 7.26 42.45
C ALA A 636 41.91 8.15 41.81
N GLY A 637 41.55 9.30 42.39
CA GLY A 637 40.67 10.29 41.74
C GLY A 637 39.16 10.01 41.76
N LEU A 638 38.68 9.03 42.54
CA LEU A 638 37.24 8.70 42.67
C LEU A 638 36.60 9.42 43.87
N ALA A 639 35.43 10.03 43.67
CA ALA A 639 34.67 10.68 44.75
C ALA A 639 34.08 9.63 45.70
N ARG A 640 34.27 9.79 47.01
CA ARG A 640 33.63 8.91 48.02
C ARG A 640 32.14 9.27 48.14
N PRO A 641 31.23 8.28 48.22
CA PRO A 641 29.80 8.55 48.46
C PRO A 641 29.55 9.46 49.67
N LYS A 642 30.34 9.30 50.75
CA LYS A 642 30.27 10.17 51.94
C LYS A 642 30.58 11.64 51.66
N ALA A 643 31.46 11.95 50.71
CA ALA A 643 31.78 13.33 50.33
C ALA A 643 30.59 13.96 49.57
N VAL A 644 29.94 13.20 48.69
CA VAL A 644 28.71 13.63 48.00
C VAL A 644 27.60 13.90 49.01
N SER A 645 27.35 12.98 49.96
CA SER A 645 26.34 13.17 51.00
C SER A 645 26.62 14.37 51.90
N ALA A 646 27.89 14.59 52.28
CA ALA A 646 28.28 15.74 53.10
C ALA A 646 28.07 17.06 52.36
N ALA A 647 28.50 17.16 51.09
CA ALA A 647 28.33 18.35 50.27
C ALA A 647 26.84 18.68 50.05
N LEU A 648 26.00 17.66 49.81
CA LEU A 648 24.56 17.85 49.69
C LEU A 648 23.89 18.28 51.00
N ALA A 649 24.30 17.72 52.14
CA ALA A 649 23.76 18.11 53.44
C ALA A 649 24.13 19.57 53.79
N GLU A 650 25.36 19.99 53.47
CA GLU A 650 25.80 21.38 53.62
C GLU A 650 25.02 22.32 52.70
N ALA A 651 24.92 21.99 51.41
CA ALA A 651 24.15 22.77 50.44
C ALA A 651 22.68 22.88 50.85
N LEU A 652 22.07 21.80 51.33
CA LEU A 652 20.70 21.80 51.83
C LEU A 652 20.55 22.74 53.03
N ALA A 653 21.46 22.68 54.00
CA ALA A 653 21.42 23.55 55.17
C ALA A 653 21.56 25.04 54.78
N VAL A 654 22.43 25.36 53.82
CA VAL A 654 22.60 26.73 53.29
C VAL A 654 21.33 27.20 52.57
N VAL A 655 20.77 26.38 51.68
CA VAL A 655 19.54 26.70 50.95
C VAL A 655 18.36 26.89 51.91
N GLN A 656 18.18 25.99 52.88
CA GLN A 656 17.11 26.11 53.88
C GLN A 656 17.30 27.34 54.78
N GLY A 657 18.54 27.62 55.21
CA GLY A 657 18.86 28.81 55.98
C GLY A 657 18.58 30.11 55.20
N TRP A 658 18.95 30.15 53.92
CA TRP A 658 18.69 31.28 53.03
C TRP A 658 17.18 31.54 52.83
N LEU A 659 16.39 30.47 52.66
CA LEU A 659 14.94 30.59 52.49
C LEU A 659 14.22 31.00 53.77
N ALA A 660 14.74 30.61 54.93
CA ALA A 660 14.15 30.91 56.23
C ALA A 660 14.47 32.34 56.74
N ASP A 661 15.50 32.99 56.21
CA ASP A 661 15.94 34.32 56.65
C ASP A 661 15.29 35.44 55.83
N GLU A 662 14.31 36.13 56.42
CA GLU A 662 13.53 37.20 55.77
C GLU A 662 14.38 38.39 55.30
N ARG A 663 15.58 38.59 55.86
CA ARG A 663 16.50 39.68 55.44
C ARG A 663 16.93 39.55 53.99
N PHE A 664 16.89 38.33 53.44
CA PHE A 664 17.34 38.00 52.10
C PHE A 664 16.17 37.71 51.14
N ALA A 665 14.95 38.09 51.49
CA ALA A 665 13.76 37.81 50.68
C ALA A 665 13.85 38.41 49.27
N ASP A 666 14.45 39.60 49.14
CA ASP A 666 14.62 40.33 47.87
C ASP A 666 16.00 40.12 47.21
N ALA A 667 16.88 39.31 47.83
CA ALA A 667 18.21 39.01 47.32
C ALA A 667 18.27 37.64 46.62
N ARG A 668 19.30 37.43 45.79
CA ARG A 668 19.56 36.14 45.13
C ARG A 668 20.79 35.46 45.72
N LEU A 669 20.72 34.17 46.01
CA LEU A 669 21.89 33.37 46.39
C LEU A 669 22.57 32.80 45.14
N ALA A 670 23.77 33.28 44.85
CA ALA A 670 24.66 32.73 43.83
C ALA A 670 25.43 31.54 44.40
N VAL A 671 25.03 30.33 44.01
CA VAL A 671 25.69 29.08 44.42
C VAL A 671 26.78 28.75 43.40
N VAL A 672 28.04 28.82 43.84
CA VAL A 672 29.20 28.57 42.99
C VAL A 672 29.67 27.13 43.14
N THR A 673 29.59 26.36 42.06
CA THR A 673 30.09 24.98 41.96
C THR A 673 31.33 24.89 41.08
N ARG A 674 32.02 23.74 41.11
CA ARG A 674 33.30 23.53 40.41
C ARG A 674 33.27 22.25 39.61
N GLY A 675 33.22 22.36 38.29
CA GLY A 675 33.14 21.22 37.38
C GLY A 675 31.88 20.38 37.61
N ALA A 676 30.79 20.98 38.08
CA ALA A 676 29.50 20.30 38.24
C ALA A 676 28.86 19.95 36.89
N VAL A 677 29.26 20.64 35.82
CA VAL A 677 28.75 20.42 34.46
C VAL A 677 29.89 20.41 33.43
N ALA A 678 29.71 19.56 32.42
CA ALA A 678 30.57 19.53 31.25
C ALA A 678 30.15 20.65 30.29
N VAL A 679 31.03 21.63 30.07
CA VAL A 679 30.79 22.81 29.22
C VAL A 679 31.82 22.82 28.11
N GLY A 680 31.36 22.76 26.85
CA GLY A 680 32.20 22.72 25.66
C GLY A 680 32.65 21.31 25.24
N ALA A 681 33.10 21.19 23.98
CA ALA A 681 33.58 19.92 23.43
C ALA A 681 34.88 19.46 24.10
N GLY A 682 34.94 18.18 24.49
CA GLY A 682 36.13 17.60 25.17
C GLY A 682 36.25 17.94 26.66
N ALA A 683 35.18 18.46 27.28
CA ALA A 683 35.15 18.72 28.72
C ALA A 683 35.36 17.44 29.55
N ALA A 684 36.08 17.56 30.66
CA ALA A 684 36.24 16.48 31.62
C ALA A 684 34.88 16.05 32.21
N SER A 685 34.79 14.78 32.63
CA SER A 685 33.62 14.28 33.34
C SER A 685 33.29 15.14 34.57
N PRO A 686 32.00 15.46 34.81
CA PRO A 686 31.61 16.26 35.96
C PRO A 686 32.05 15.65 37.30
N ASP A 687 32.39 16.51 38.26
CA ASP A 687 32.64 16.11 39.65
C ASP A 687 31.30 15.67 40.28
N PRO A 688 31.18 14.42 40.77
CA PRO A 688 29.91 13.90 41.27
C PRO A 688 29.35 14.68 42.47
N ALA A 689 30.19 15.22 43.35
CA ALA A 689 29.74 15.96 44.51
C ALA A 689 29.23 17.36 44.10
N ALA A 690 29.95 18.04 43.22
CA ALA A 690 29.52 19.32 42.67
C ALA A 690 28.25 19.20 41.80
N ALA A 691 28.16 18.15 40.98
CA ALA A 691 26.98 17.84 40.17
C ALA A 691 25.74 17.57 41.03
N ALA A 692 25.91 16.88 42.17
CA ALA A 692 24.84 16.64 43.11
C ALA A 692 24.33 17.94 43.74
N VAL A 693 25.23 18.84 44.17
CA VAL A 693 24.87 20.17 44.69
C VAL A 693 24.13 20.99 43.62
N ALA A 694 24.63 21.01 42.38
CA ALA A 694 23.95 21.67 41.26
C ALA A 694 22.53 21.10 41.05
N GLY A 695 22.35 19.78 41.13
CA GLY A 695 21.05 19.13 41.05
C GLY A 695 20.08 19.59 42.13
N LEU A 696 20.52 19.66 43.40
CA LEU A 696 19.71 20.17 44.51
C LEU A 696 19.29 21.63 44.29
N VAL A 697 20.21 22.47 43.81
CA VAL A 697 19.93 23.89 43.56
C VAL A 697 18.93 24.07 42.41
N ARG A 698 18.99 23.25 41.36
CA ARG A 698 17.98 23.26 40.27
C ARG A 698 16.58 22.94 40.78
N SER A 699 16.46 21.99 41.72
CA SER A 699 15.18 21.74 42.42
C SER A 699 14.74 22.97 43.21
N ALA A 700 15.63 23.57 44.01
CA ALA A 700 15.33 24.78 44.77
C ALA A 700 14.92 25.98 43.89
N GLN A 701 15.53 26.14 42.72
CA GLN A 701 15.17 27.16 41.72
C GLN A 701 13.76 26.95 41.17
N SER A 702 13.37 25.69 40.96
CA SER A 702 12.04 25.34 40.45
C SER A 702 10.96 25.59 41.50
N GLU A 703 11.28 25.34 42.77
CA GLU A 703 10.39 25.61 43.92
C GLU A 703 10.32 27.10 44.29
N HIS A 704 11.43 27.83 44.13
CA HIS A 704 11.56 29.24 44.48
C HIS A 704 12.19 30.07 43.34
N PRO A 705 11.44 30.37 42.27
CA PRO A 705 11.94 31.11 41.10
C PRO A 705 12.55 32.46 41.48
N GLY A 706 13.71 32.76 40.92
CA GLY A 706 14.41 34.04 41.12
C GLY A 706 15.21 34.16 42.43
N ARG A 707 15.14 33.18 43.34
CA ARG A 707 15.89 33.21 44.63
C ARG A 707 17.33 32.70 44.54
N PHE A 708 17.68 31.95 43.49
CA PHE A 708 18.99 31.32 43.34
C PHE A 708 19.55 31.48 41.93
N VAL A 709 20.87 31.62 41.83
CA VAL A 709 21.63 31.56 40.58
C VAL A 709 22.70 30.48 40.73
N LEU A 710 22.78 29.52 39.82
CA LEU A 710 23.81 28.49 39.82
C LEU A 710 24.97 28.93 38.92
N VAL A 711 26.19 28.99 39.44
CA VAL A 711 27.38 29.40 38.69
C VAL A 711 28.42 28.29 38.77
N ASP A 712 28.67 27.60 37.66
CA ASP A 712 29.67 26.52 37.61
C ASP A 712 30.98 26.99 36.98
N VAL A 713 32.10 26.78 37.67
CA VAL A 713 33.44 27.19 37.20
C VAL A 713 34.34 25.99 36.89
N ALA A 714 35.42 26.21 36.14
CA ALA A 714 36.34 25.15 35.72
C ALA A 714 36.97 24.39 36.90
N ALA A 715 37.23 23.09 36.72
CA ALA A 715 37.96 22.30 37.70
C ALA A 715 39.40 22.81 37.85
N GLY A 716 39.81 23.17 39.08
CA GLY A 716 41.20 23.57 39.39
C GLY A 716 41.45 25.07 39.63
N SER A 717 40.50 25.96 39.34
CA SER A 717 40.56 27.36 39.79
C SER A 717 40.35 27.43 41.31
N GLY A 718 41.20 28.09 42.10
CA GLY A 718 41.02 28.23 43.57
C GLY A 718 39.77 29.04 43.98
N VAL A 719 39.44 29.16 45.28
CA VAL A 719 38.34 30.05 45.77
C VAL A 719 38.58 31.50 45.37
N THR A 720 39.85 31.89 45.22
CA THR A 720 40.34 33.17 44.69
C THR A 720 40.56 33.20 43.17
N GLY A 721 40.19 32.12 42.46
CA GLY A 721 40.50 31.92 41.04
C GLY A 721 39.38 32.31 40.08
N VAL A 722 38.20 32.68 40.60
CA VAL A 722 37.14 33.33 39.82
C VAL A 722 37.34 34.83 40.01
N ALA A 723 37.63 35.56 38.94
CA ALA A 723 37.75 37.00 39.06
C ALA A 723 36.38 37.59 39.44
N ASP A 724 36.34 38.58 40.33
CA ASP A 724 35.09 39.28 40.70
C ASP A 724 34.34 39.80 39.46
N SER A 725 35.09 40.15 38.40
CA SER A 725 34.55 40.52 37.09
C SER A 725 33.78 39.40 36.40
N ASP A 726 34.23 38.15 36.50
CA ASP A 726 33.59 37.00 35.86
C ASP A 726 32.30 36.63 36.60
N LEU A 727 32.31 36.74 37.93
CA LEU A 727 31.13 36.51 38.74
C LEU A 727 30.09 37.62 38.56
N ALA A 728 30.53 38.88 38.51
CA ALA A 728 29.66 40.01 38.18
C ALA A 728 29.04 39.86 36.78
N ALA A 729 29.82 39.42 35.78
CA ALA A 729 29.33 39.15 34.44
C ALA A 729 28.33 37.98 34.40
N ALA A 730 28.58 36.90 35.15
CA ALA A 730 27.65 35.78 35.28
C ALA A 730 26.32 36.22 35.89
N LEU A 731 26.34 37.06 36.93
CA LEU A 731 25.13 37.60 37.56
C LEU A 731 24.39 38.60 36.67
N ALA A 732 25.12 39.43 35.92
CA ALA A 732 24.55 40.38 34.97
C ALA A 732 23.89 39.70 33.76
N SER A 733 24.20 38.43 33.47
CA SER A 733 23.56 37.69 32.37
C SER A 733 22.04 37.54 32.54
N GLY A 734 21.53 37.59 33.79
CA GLY A 734 20.12 37.41 34.11
C GLY A 734 19.66 35.95 34.08
N GLU A 735 20.55 35.00 33.82
CA GLU A 735 20.24 33.59 33.66
C GLU A 735 20.24 32.85 35.02
N PRO A 736 19.36 31.84 35.21
CA PRO A 736 19.31 31.07 36.44
C PRO A 736 20.51 30.12 36.58
N GLU A 737 21.13 29.70 35.47
CA GLU A 737 22.27 28.78 35.47
C GLU A 737 23.32 29.24 34.46
N VAL A 738 24.57 29.33 34.90
CA VAL A 738 25.70 29.85 34.12
C VAL A 738 26.94 28.99 34.33
N GLY A 739 27.63 28.66 33.24
CA GLY A 739 28.96 28.07 33.25
C GLY A 739 30.02 29.11 32.89
N VAL A 740 31.06 29.25 33.70
CA VAL A 740 32.19 30.15 33.41
C VAL A 740 33.41 29.33 33.03
N ARG A 741 33.92 29.52 31.81
CA ARG A 741 35.12 28.86 31.28
C ARG A 741 35.99 29.89 30.57
N ASP A 742 37.26 30.00 30.97
CA ASP A 742 38.25 30.92 30.38
C ASP A 742 37.74 32.37 30.22
N GLY A 743 37.05 32.90 31.24
CA GLY A 743 36.47 34.25 31.23
C GLY A 743 35.24 34.42 30.33
N ALA A 744 34.72 33.35 29.73
CA ALA A 744 33.50 33.36 28.94
C ALA A 744 32.31 32.80 29.72
N VAL A 745 31.14 33.43 29.53
CA VAL A 745 29.84 33.03 30.08
C VAL A 745 29.16 32.07 29.09
N TRP A 746 28.76 30.91 29.60
CA TRP A 746 28.05 29.87 28.89
C TRP A 746 26.72 29.61 29.56
N VAL A 747 25.68 29.40 28.77
CA VAL A 747 24.31 29.23 29.29
C VAL A 747 23.68 27.97 28.72
N PRO A 748 22.94 27.20 29.53
CA PRO A 748 22.31 25.99 29.05
C PRO A 748 21.08 26.36 28.20
N ARG A 749 20.95 25.71 27.05
CA ARG A 749 19.78 25.80 26.17
C ARG A 749 19.39 24.41 25.73
N LEU A 750 18.09 24.18 25.56
CA LEU A 750 17.62 22.97 24.90
C LEU A 750 17.91 23.11 23.40
N ALA A 751 18.74 22.21 22.88
CA ALA A 751 18.99 22.05 21.46
C ALA A 751 18.47 20.69 21.01
N ARG A 752 17.95 20.64 19.78
CA ARG A 752 17.49 19.38 19.19
C ARG A 752 18.68 18.45 19.05
N VAL A 753 18.49 17.17 19.41
CA VAL A 753 19.48 16.14 19.11
C VAL A 753 19.49 15.97 17.60
N ALA A 754 20.61 16.34 16.95
CA ALA A 754 20.79 16.02 15.55
C ALA A 754 20.81 14.48 15.42
N ALA A 755 20.01 13.93 14.50
CA ALA A 755 20.07 12.51 14.20
C ALA A 755 21.48 12.18 13.70
N ALA A 756 22.31 11.59 14.56
CA ALA A 756 23.61 11.10 14.15
C ALA A 756 23.38 9.90 13.22
N VAL A 757 23.52 10.14 11.92
CA VAL A 757 23.66 9.09 10.91
C VAL A 757 25.17 8.88 10.73
N SER A 758 25.74 8.06 11.60
CA SER A 758 27.08 7.49 11.41
C SER A 758 27.03 6.04 11.87
N ASP A 759 26.98 5.10 10.92
CA ASP A 759 27.19 3.66 11.13
C ASP A 759 28.63 3.33 11.61
N GLU A 760 29.47 4.34 11.86
CA GLU A 760 30.87 4.18 12.28
C GLU A 760 31.21 4.76 13.67
N ASP A 761 30.25 5.33 14.40
CA ASP A 761 30.47 5.58 15.83
C ASP A 761 30.21 4.29 16.61
N VAL A 762 31.29 3.62 16.99
CA VAL A 762 31.29 2.46 17.90
C VAL A 762 30.27 2.72 19.00
N ALA A 763 29.20 1.92 19.05
CA ALA A 763 28.16 2.07 20.05
C ALA A 763 28.82 2.21 21.44
N PRO A 764 28.38 3.15 22.30
CA PRO A 764 29.11 3.59 23.50
C PRO A 764 29.25 2.50 24.59
N TRP A 765 28.85 1.28 24.28
CA TRP A 765 28.74 0.13 25.16
C TRP A 765 30.00 -0.75 25.16
N GLY A 766 30.93 -0.56 24.21
CA GLY A 766 32.14 -1.38 24.06
C GLY A 766 31.85 -2.86 23.74
N SER A 767 32.88 -3.72 23.79
CA SER A 767 32.77 -5.16 23.51
C SER A 767 32.71 -6.04 24.76
N GLY A 768 32.70 -5.44 25.95
CA GLY A 768 32.68 -6.15 27.23
C GLY A 768 31.26 -6.38 27.76
N THR A 769 31.17 -6.78 29.02
CA THR A 769 29.88 -7.00 29.69
C THR A 769 29.28 -5.68 30.17
N VAL A 770 27.99 -5.48 29.91
CA VAL A 770 27.24 -4.33 30.43
C VAL A 770 26.55 -4.71 31.75
N LEU A 771 26.95 -4.04 32.84
CA LEU A 771 26.32 -4.20 34.15
C LEU A 771 25.06 -3.34 34.24
N VAL A 772 23.90 -3.95 34.51
CA VAL A 772 22.64 -3.25 34.74
C VAL A 772 22.17 -3.45 36.18
N THR A 773 22.14 -2.37 36.97
CA THR A 773 21.60 -2.40 38.34
C THR A 773 20.10 -2.09 38.32
N GLY A 774 19.32 -2.75 39.18
CA GLY A 774 17.86 -2.59 39.18
C GLY A 774 17.18 -3.19 37.95
N ALA A 775 17.84 -4.15 37.28
CA ALA A 775 17.46 -4.71 35.99
C ALA A 775 16.00 -5.20 35.88
N PHE A 776 15.40 -5.64 37.00
CA PHE A 776 14.03 -6.18 37.03
C PHE A 776 12.98 -5.16 37.52
N GLY A 777 13.37 -3.91 37.78
CA GLY A 777 12.43 -2.80 38.01
C GLY A 777 11.67 -2.42 36.74
N GLY A 778 10.65 -1.56 36.87
CA GLY A 778 9.82 -1.14 35.72
C GLY A 778 10.64 -0.58 34.55
N LEU A 779 11.59 0.31 34.84
CA LEU A 779 12.52 0.87 33.83
C LEU A 779 13.61 -0.13 33.43
N GLY A 780 14.13 -0.91 34.39
CA GLY A 780 15.23 -1.85 34.15
C GLY A 780 14.94 -2.83 33.01
N ARG A 781 13.74 -3.42 32.96
CA ARG A 781 13.38 -4.38 31.89
C ARG A 781 13.37 -3.74 30.52
N VAL A 782 12.86 -2.52 30.43
CA VAL A 782 12.79 -1.76 29.18
C VAL A 782 14.20 -1.45 28.69
N VAL A 783 15.07 -0.98 29.58
CA VAL A 783 16.46 -0.66 29.24
C VAL A 783 17.24 -1.91 28.82
N VAL A 784 17.08 -3.01 29.54
CA VAL A 784 17.77 -4.28 29.23
C VAL A 784 17.37 -4.82 27.85
N ARG A 785 16.06 -4.81 27.53
CA ARG A 785 15.58 -5.17 26.19
C ARG A 785 16.16 -4.24 25.13
N HIS A 786 16.15 -2.93 25.37
CA HIS A 786 16.67 -1.95 24.43
C HIS A 786 18.16 -2.16 24.14
N LEU A 787 18.96 -2.48 25.16
CA LEU A 787 20.38 -2.79 25.00
C LEU A 787 20.60 -4.01 24.10
N ALA A 788 19.84 -5.08 24.30
CA ALA A 788 19.94 -6.30 23.50
C ALA A 788 19.41 -6.09 22.06
N GLU A 789 18.21 -5.54 21.91
CA GLU A 789 17.50 -5.45 20.63
C GLU A 789 18.04 -4.36 19.71
N ARG A 790 18.37 -3.17 20.25
CA ARG A 790 18.73 -1.98 19.46
C ARG A 790 20.21 -1.72 19.40
N HIS A 791 20.93 -2.04 20.47
CA HIS A 791 22.38 -1.83 20.55
C HIS A 791 23.20 -3.11 20.41
N GLY A 792 22.55 -4.27 20.26
CA GLY A 792 23.23 -5.55 20.01
C GLY A 792 24.14 -5.98 21.15
N VAL A 793 23.89 -5.52 22.39
CA VAL A 793 24.70 -5.88 23.56
C VAL A 793 24.53 -7.37 23.83
N GLN A 794 25.63 -8.11 23.71
CA GLN A 794 25.62 -9.57 23.82
C GLN A 794 25.78 -10.07 25.26
N ASP A 795 26.55 -9.37 26.09
CA ASP A 795 26.87 -9.83 27.45
C ASP A 795 26.32 -8.87 28.49
N LEU A 796 25.38 -9.35 29.30
CA LEU A 796 24.64 -8.56 30.28
C LEU A 796 24.82 -9.15 31.69
N LEU A 797 25.23 -8.33 32.65
CA LEU A 797 25.21 -8.68 34.07
C LEU A 797 24.04 -7.95 34.75
N LEU A 798 22.96 -8.68 35.02
CA LEU A 798 21.70 -8.15 35.55
C LEU A 798 21.66 -8.30 37.07
N VAL A 799 21.74 -7.19 37.79
CA VAL A 799 21.86 -7.19 39.25
C VAL A 799 20.60 -6.63 39.90
N SER A 800 20.08 -7.38 40.87
CA SER A 800 19.06 -6.90 41.80
C SER A 800 19.19 -7.58 43.16
N ARG A 801 18.56 -7.04 44.21
CA ARG A 801 18.59 -7.63 45.56
C ARG A 801 18.05 -9.07 45.64
N ARG A 802 17.15 -9.46 44.73
CA ARG A 802 16.50 -10.78 44.73
C ARG A 802 17.06 -11.72 43.65
N GLY A 803 17.93 -11.24 42.76
CA GLY A 803 18.43 -12.04 41.63
C GLY A 803 17.30 -12.69 40.83
N LEU A 804 17.41 -13.99 40.58
CA LEU A 804 16.40 -14.80 39.86
C LEU A 804 15.06 -14.93 40.60
N GLU A 805 15.01 -14.66 41.91
CA GLU A 805 13.76 -14.63 42.67
C GLU A 805 12.99 -13.32 42.48
N ALA A 806 13.53 -12.35 41.75
CA ALA A 806 12.77 -11.17 41.34
C ALA A 806 11.64 -11.58 40.38
N THR A 807 10.46 -10.99 40.56
CA THR A 807 9.28 -11.26 39.72
C THR A 807 9.65 -11.13 38.24
N GLY A 808 9.40 -12.16 37.43
CA GLY A 808 9.70 -12.19 36.01
C GLY A 808 11.18 -12.04 35.59
N ALA A 809 12.13 -12.35 36.48
CA ALA A 809 13.54 -12.41 36.12
C ALA A 809 13.86 -13.57 35.18
N ALA A 810 13.27 -14.75 35.42
CA ALA A 810 13.45 -15.93 34.57
C ALA A 810 12.90 -15.70 33.15
N GLU A 811 11.70 -15.11 33.05
CA GLU A 811 11.08 -14.78 31.76
C GLU A 811 11.93 -13.78 30.96
N LEU A 812 12.45 -12.73 31.61
CA LEU A 812 13.31 -11.76 30.94
C LEU A 812 14.65 -12.37 30.51
N GLN A 813 15.23 -13.26 31.32
CA GLN A 813 16.47 -13.95 30.97
C GLN A 813 16.28 -14.85 29.74
N GLU A 814 15.16 -15.58 29.66
CA GLU A 814 14.81 -16.41 28.51
C GLU A 814 14.56 -15.57 27.25
N GLU A 815 13.84 -14.46 27.38
CA GLU A 815 13.60 -13.50 26.30
C GLU A 815 14.91 -12.96 25.72
N LEU A 816 15.86 -12.55 26.58
CA LEU A 816 17.17 -12.06 26.13
C LEU A 816 18.00 -13.15 25.43
N ALA A 817 17.89 -14.41 25.89
CA ALA A 817 18.55 -15.53 25.22
C ALA A 817 17.98 -15.77 23.81
N GLN A 818 16.67 -15.59 23.61
CA GLN A 818 16.04 -15.65 22.27
C GLN A 818 16.52 -14.52 21.36
N LEU A 819 16.86 -13.36 21.93
CA LEU A 819 17.45 -12.21 21.24
C LEU A 819 18.97 -12.36 21.01
N GLY A 820 19.58 -13.47 21.43
CA GLY A 820 21.00 -13.73 21.26
C GLY A 820 21.92 -13.10 22.31
N ALA A 821 21.36 -12.53 23.38
CA ALA A 821 22.12 -11.97 24.50
C ALA A 821 22.26 -12.98 25.66
N ARG A 822 23.46 -13.07 26.22
CA ARG A 822 23.80 -13.84 27.42
C ARG A 822 23.61 -12.96 28.65
N ALA A 823 22.51 -13.18 29.37
CA ALA A 823 22.22 -12.50 30.61
C ALA A 823 22.62 -13.35 31.83
N THR A 824 23.60 -12.87 32.61
CA THR A 824 23.95 -13.42 33.92
C THR A 824 23.17 -12.67 34.99
N VAL A 825 22.38 -13.37 35.79
CA VAL A 825 21.54 -12.76 36.84
C VAL A 825 22.18 -12.99 38.20
N ALA A 826 22.40 -11.91 38.95
CA ALA A 826 22.99 -11.98 40.29
C ALA A 826 22.12 -11.30 41.36
N ALA A 827 22.06 -11.94 42.52
CA ALA A 827 21.46 -11.37 43.73
C ALA A 827 22.51 -10.54 44.48
N CYS A 828 22.42 -9.21 44.42
CA CYS A 828 23.32 -8.31 45.13
C CYS A 828 22.62 -6.98 45.48
N ASP A 829 22.86 -6.48 46.70
CA ASP A 829 22.54 -5.10 47.05
C ASP A 829 23.71 -4.21 46.62
N VAL A 830 23.49 -3.32 45.65
CA VAL A 830 24.55 -2.45 45.10
C VAL A 830 25.03 -1.39 46.11
N ALA A 831 24.25 -1.17 47.18
CA ALA A 831 24.65 -0.33 48.30
C ALA A 831 25.67 -1.02 49.25
N ASP A 832 25.86 -2.34 49.12
CA ASP A 832 26.87 -3.09 49.86
C ASP A 832 28.15 -3.21 49.02
N ARG A 833 29.15 -2.41 49.37
CA ARG A 833 30.43 -2.33 48.65
C ARG A 833 31.15 -3.68 48.60
N ASP A 834 31.16 -4.43 49.70
CA ASP A 834 31.93 -5.67 49.80
C ASP A 834 31.22 -6.78 49.01
N ALA A 835 29.89 -6.83 49.07
CA ALA A 835 29.09 -7.76 48.26
C ALA A 835 29.22 -7.48 46.75
N LEU A 836 29.19 -6.20 46.35
CA LEU A 836 29.36 -5.82 44.94
C LEU A 836 30.78 -6.12 44.45
N ALA A 837 31.81 -5.86 45.26
CA ALA A 837 33.19 -6.21 44.92
C ALA A 837 33.35 -7.72 44.73
N ALA A 838 32.81 -8.53 45.64
CA ALA A 838 32.81 -9.98 45.52
C ALA A 838 32.09 -10.45 44.25
N LEU A 839 30.92 -9.89 43.93
CA LEU A 839 30.19 -10.21 42.70
C LEU A 839 31.02 -9.91 41.44
N LEU A 840 31.67 -8.75 41.40
CA LEU A 840 32.49 -8.36 40.25
C LEU A 840 33.69 -9.29 40.09
N GLU A 841 34.36 -9.65 41.19
CA GLU A 841 35.46 -10.62 41.19
C GLU A 841 35.00 -12.03 40.76
N GLU A 842 33.88 -12.52 41.29
CA GLU A 842 33.31 -13.83 40.96
C GLU A 842 32.82 -13.92 39.51
N SER A 843 32.28 -12.83 38.97
CA SER A 843 31.79 -12.79 37.59
C SER A 843 32.90 -12.96 36.56
N GLY A 844 34.13 -12.54 36.89
CA GLY A 844 35.26 -12.50 35.97
C GLY A 844 35.02 -11.63 34.72
N ALA A 845 33.97 -10.82 34.71
CA ALA A 845 33.52 -10.06 33.55
C ALA A 845 34.36 -8.79 33.37
N GLU A 846 34.88 -8.58 32.16
CA GLU A 846 35.46 -7.30 31.77
C GLU A 846 34.32 -6.32 31.47
N LEU A 847 34.01 -5.45 32.44
CA LEU A 847 32.92 -4.48 32.29
C LEU A 847 33.28 -3.39 31.28
N SER A 848 32.41 -3.20 30.29
CA SER A 848 32.54 -2.12 29.30
C SER A 848 31.63 -0.93 29.58
N ALA A 849 30.50 -1.15 30.26
CA ALA A 849 29.59 -0.08 30.67
C ALA A 849 28.79 -0.46 31.92
N VAL A 850 28.32 0.57 32.64
CA VAL A 850 27.42 0.43 33.79
C VAL A 850 26.16 1.26 33.54
N VAL A 851 25.01 0.62 33.64
CA VAL A 851 23.70 1.25 33.57
C VAL A 851 23.02 1.11 34.91
N HIS A 852 22.95 2.23 35.65
CA HIS A 852 22.36 2.26 36.97
C HIS A 852 20.88 2.64 36.91
N VAL A 853 19.99 1.68 37.14
CA VAL A 853 18.51 1.89 37.14
C VAL A 853 17.91 1.54 38.51
N ALA A 854 18.75 1.24 39.50
CA ALA A 854 18.32 1.11 40.88
C ALA A 854 18.02 2.50 41.44
N GLY A 855 16.81 2.71 41.97
CA GLY A 855 16.43 3.97 42.57
C GLY A 855 15.53 3.76 43.77
N VAL A 856 15.69 4.60 44.79
CA VAL A 856 14.78 4.73 45.92
C VAL A 856 14.27 6.16 45.92
N LEU A 857 12.95 6.33 45.96
CA LEU A 857 12.31 7.64 46.07
C LEU A 857 12.00 7.94 47.53
N ASP A 858 12.47 9.09 47.99
CA ASP A 858 12.13 9.69 49.29
C ASP A 858 12.11 11.22 49.13
N ASP A 859 11.17 11.69 48.32
CA ASP A 859 11.08 13.06 47.78
C ASP A 859 10.25 14.01 48.66
N GLY A 860 10.52 15.30 48.54
CA GLY A 860 9.78 16.37 49.23
C GLY A 860 10.30 17.74 48.81
N VAL A 861 9.54 18.79 49.12
CA VAL A 861 9.97 20.18 48.90
C VAL A 861 11.25 20.47 49.69
N VAL A 862 12.13 21.32 49.17
CA VAL A 862 13.48 21.58 49.69
C VAL A 862 13.47 21.99 51.16
N THR A 863 12.44 22.70 51.62
CA THR A 863 12.25 23.13 53.01
C THR A 863 11.90 21.98 53.97
N SER A 864 11.46 20.83 53.45
CA SER A 864 11.07 19.63 54.20
C SER A 864 12.06 18.46 54.08
N LEU A 865 13.07 18.59 53.22
CA LEU A 865 14.12 17.59 53.07
C LEU A 865 15.01 17.55 54.31
N THR A 866 15.44 16.35 54.70
CA THR A 866 16.40 16.14 55.78
C THR A 866 17.64 15.39 55.27
N PRO A 867 18.78 15.48 55.94
CA PRO A 867 19.98 14.71 55.59
C PRO A 867 19.72 13.20 55.52
N GLU A 868 18.84 12.65 56.35
CA GLU A 868 18.47 11.23 56.35
C GLU A 868 17.71 10.81 55.09
N ARG A 869 16.81 11.68 54.60
CA ARG A 869 16.06 11.44 53.35
C ARG A 869 17.01 11.48 52.15
N LEU A 870 17.92 12.47 52.12
CA LEU A 870 18.99 12.54 51.11
C LEU A 870 19.87 11.28 51.14
N ALA A 871 20.30 10.84 52.33
CA ALA A 871 21.11 9.64 52.49
C ALA A 871 20.39 8.37 52.01
N THR A 872 19.06 8.32 52.14
CA THR A 872 18.24 7.19 51.68
C THR A 872 18.21 7.11 50.14
N VAL A 873 18.10 8.24 49.45
CA VAL A 873 18.09 8.31 47.97
C VAL A 873 19.48 8.05 47.38
N LEU A 874 20.54 8.54 48.03
CA LEU A 874 21.95 8.39 47.57
C LEU A 874 22.58 7.03 47.89
N ARG A 875 21.86 6.16 48.60
CA ARG A 875 22.41 4.90 49.11
C ARG A 875 22.67 3.86 48.01
N PRO A 876 21.74 3.58 47.07
CA PRO A 876 21.98 2.71 45.92
C PRO A 876 23.05 3.31 45.00
#